data_AF-S3CTQ4-F1
#
_entry.id   AF-S3CTQ4-F1
#
_cell.length_a   1.000
_cell.length_b   1.000
_cell.length_c   1.000
_cell.angle_alpha   90.00
_cell.angle_beta   90.00
_cell.angle_gamma   90.00
#
_symmetry.space_group_name_H-M   'P 1'
#
loop_
_entity.id
_entity.type
_entity.pdbx_description
1 polymer ?
#
loop_
_entity_poly.entity_id
_entity_poly.type
_entity_poly.pdbx_seq_one_letter_code
_entity_poly.pdbx_strand_id
1 'polypeptide(L)'
;MSTDLSNIDHDGHEKRVSAKDSRPGDINIEDLVKSTGDRNRSLFEPQQNSHNLDLQDLLRKLQVAEEPSANSAIQGLAETSRRIFERQSGLEDSQIVLNKTRILRWSHWMATAPEFRAILTCYSEATGHGDTLSFQEDDFKSMIIHIGTLLSKCKSVATSIKLERPIRGPSNPAFGLILPPREVSDRMVNLYFCSFESTTRILHVPTFWAEYRKYWDQQDAVAPDVRLMIFLVVGIGSSLSEWDTDFRELVRQWVYDAEAWLSGPLHKNRLSITGLQIYCLSILARQIFSIGGDLVWMSIGSLVHRAMQIGLHRDPHHLPRMSHLQAELRRRLWATIIEMSIQSSMDSAMPPRISLDEFDTTAPSNFDDDQIHDTTSTIDPQPLNHYTMTSLQIALCRSMATRLQIAQVLTNLRSELSYVGVLSLSSKMSDHYRVSGAFTDANKTVMTSFHRNLLNYTLRRSTIPLHCSFALQARVNPLYHYSLKSCLDATMLILSPEPDDCFACLMSTGGGLFREVIREAGSIISLELLAQTNAQQLDGTLHSASKYRDGLKVNLKDMIQLSLRRIQEGETNMKSHTFLSMILAQVEAIENDTSCELSIARSAQVSLELCLKILQSQLDQNSFTSACEQGLRLPGPYDDQDIFGLDLDMDFFPAEGGFEYYNNMKILINGGGIAGNALAFWLSKLGHIVTVVERFPTLRASGLQVDLRGHGIEVMKRMGIEQAFRSKIVPEQGIQVVDKSGKQRAFFPVNKSGKGSQNFTTEYEIMRGEFCRILYDASKTRVKYIFNKAVESFEETKNEVQVRYTDTCVEQFDLLVGADGQYSHIRRLMLGLNKPDAIYPLKDLYVAYFTCPLEKQENEEYIATSFFAPGRRGIMTRRNNPHELQVYIGCTTEMEKLENARRGDVKVEKEALAEIFEGAGWRTKELVAAMMGADDFYCERMGLVKLDSWSKGRVAVVGDAAYCPTANTGMGTTSAMVGAYILAGEIGRHCGDRRTTAGDNMKDLQAALKGYEEKFRPFMDQVQKGVSEGMNWPSNAFSIAVMNGLLGVASFFKVNMGKWMLREDVKGWDLPDYVELK
;
A
#
# COMPACT_ATOMS: atom_id res chain seq x y z
N MET A 1 -13.50 -59.92 19.93
CA MET A 1 -12.64 -61.00 20.46
C MET A 1 -11.35 -60.31 20.90
N SER A 2 -11.29 -59.90 22.16
CA SER A 2 -10.67 -60.60 23.30
C SER A 2 -9.14 -60.67 23.15
N THR A 3 -8.44 -59.96 24.05
CA THR A 3 -7.60 -60.51 25.15
C THR A 3 -6.20 -60.89 24.66
N ASP A 4 -5.20 -60.10 25.03
CA ASP A 4 -4.34 -60.28 26.22
C ASP A 4 -3.11 -61.16 25.91
N LEU A 5 -1.94 -60.64 26.29
CA LEU A 5 -0.98 -61.34 27.14
C LEU A 5 0.07 -60.33 27.65
N SER A 6 -0.10 -59.95 28.91
CA SER A 6 0.94 -59.60 29.89
C SER A 6 1.96 -60.76 30.03
N ASN A 7 3.22 -60.62 30.43
CA ASN A 7 3.73 -60.14 31.72
C ASN A 7 5.27 -60.32 31.77
N ILE A 8 5.92 -59.55 32.64
CA ILE A 8 6.97 -59.88 33.64
C ILE A 8 7.29 -58.52 34.31
N ASP A 9 6.55 -58.15 35.37
CA ASP A 9 6.84 -58.30 36.82
C ASP A 9 8.05 -57.48 37.31
N HIS A 10 7.87 -56.39 38.09
CA HIS A 10 7.51 -56.27 39.54
C HIS A 10 8.64 -56.76 40.45
N ASP A 11 9.02 -56.16 41.59
CA ASP A 11 8.42 -55.24 42.57
C ASP A 11 9.59 -54.75 43.47
N GLY A 12 9.52 -53.78 44.38
CA GLY A 12 8.39 -53.14 45.05
C GLY A 12 8.90 -52.24 46.20
N HIS A 13 7.98 -51.39 46.65
CA HIS A 13 8.09 -50.31 47.64
C HIS A 13 7.96 -50.77 49.11
N GLU A 14 8.14 -49.78 50.02
CA GLU A 14 7.49 -49.55 51.34
C GLU A 14 8.44 -49.56 52.55
N LYS A 15 8.33 -48.73 53.61
CA LYS A 15 7.49 -47.58 54.05
C LYS A 15 8.14 -47.04 55.35
N ARG A 16 8.09 -45.73 55.68
CA ARG A 16 7.25 -45.03 56.71
C ARG A 16 8.22 -44.19 57.58
N VAL A 17 8.03 -42.92 57.98
CA VAL A 17 7.01 -42.28 58.85
C VAL A 17 7.24 -40.74 58.87
N SER A 18 6.14 -39.93 58.80
CA SER A 18 5.78 -38.64 59.45
C SER A 18 6.83 -37.54 59.76
N ALA A 19 6.59 -36.23 59.88
CA ALA A 19 5.47 -35.28 59.74
C ALA A 19 6.04 -33.86 60.12
N LYS A 20 5.25 -32.81 59.83
CA LYS A 20 5.25 -31.42 60.36
C LYS A 20 6.08 -30.33 59.69
N ASP A 21 5.34 -29.50 58.94
CA ASP A 21 5.01 -28.09 59.18
C ASP A 21 6.08 -26.98 59.32
N SER A 22 5.75 -25.89 58.60
CA SER A 22 5.87 -24.45 58.92
C SER A 22 7.06 -23.62 58.37
N ARG A 23 6.71 -22.71 57.45
CA ARG A 23 7.29 -21.33 57.30
C ARG A 23 6.89 -20.49 58.55
N PRO A 24 7.28 -19.20 58.78
CA PRO A 24 7.88 -18.18 57.89
C PRO A 24 8.89 -17.21 58.60
N GLY A 25 9.28 -16.10 57.94
CA GLY A 25 9.57 -14.84 58.65
C GLY A 25 10.76 -14.01 58.18
N ASP A 26 10.49 -12.73 57.95
CA ASP A 26 11.34 -11.60 57.55
C ASP A 26 12.57 -11.33 58.43
N ILE A 27 13.52 -10.51 57.94
CA ILE A 27 13.93 -9.20 58.53
C ILE A 27 15.28 -8.72 57.93
N ASN A 28 15.19 -7.55 57.29
CA ASN A 28 16.02 -6.34 57.38
C ASN A 28 17.56 -6.43 57.49
N ILE A 29 18.27 -5.81 56.54
CA ILE A 29 19.71 -5.48 56.63
C ILE A 29 19.91 -4.01 56.22
N GLU A 30 19.40 -3.11 57.05
CA GLU A 30 20.16 -1.91 57.43
C GLU A 30 20.81 -2.25 58.77
N ASP A 31 22.01 -2.83 58.75
CA ASP A 31 22.97 -2.61 59.83
C ASP A 31 24.36 -3.19 59.53
N LEU A 32 25.34 -2.33 59.81
CA LEU A 32 26.73 -2.64 60.08
C LEU A 32 27.67 -3.01 58.92
N VAL A 33 28.10 -1.93 58.26
CA VAL A 33 29.53 -1.63 58.11
C VAL A 33 30.26 -1.83 59.47
N LYS A 34 31.31 -2.67 59.50
CA LYS A 34 32.69 -2.33 59.97
C LYS A 34 33.56 -3.54 60.34
N SER A 35 34.84 -3.38 59.95
CA SER A 35 36.07 -3.90 60.57
C SER A 35 36.59 -5.25 60.05
N THR A 36 37.58 -5.20 59.16
CA THR A 36 39.05 -5.38 59.39
C THR A 36 39.44 -6.85 59.48
N GLY A 37 40.08 -7.43 58.48
CA GLY A 37 41.54 -7.33 58.23
C GLY A 37 42.12 -8.74 58.44
N ASP A 38 43.22 -9.22 57.90
CA ASP A 38 44.30 -8.70 57.07
C ASP A 38 45.20 -9.93 56.81
N ARG A 39 45.90 -10.03 55.67
CA ARG A 39 47.28 -10.56 55.57
C ARG A 39 47.81 -10.62 54.12
N ASN A 40 48.63 -9.61 53.87
CA ASN A 40 49.59 -9.36 52.79
C ASN A 40 50.60 -10.46 52.46
N ARG A 41 51.06 -10.46 51.20
CA ARG A 41 52.46 -10.28 50.71
C ARG A 41 52.49 -10.62 49.21
N SER A 42 53.20 -9.97 48.29
CA SER A 42 54.11 -8.81 48.20
C SER A 42 54.57 -8.82 46.72
N LEU A 43 54.67 -7.71 45.97
CA LEU A 43 55.91 -6.92 45.82
C LEU A 43 55.73 -5.85 44.71
N PHE A 44 56.34 -4.67 44.96
CA PHE A 44 56.72 -3.54 44.08
C PHE A 44 55.71 -2.39 43.77
N GLU A 45 55.96 -1.28 44.49
CA GLU A 45 55.61 0.15 44.31
C GLU A 45 56.48 0.85 43.21
N PRO A 46 56.32 2.17 42.83
CA PRO A 46 55.53 3.26 43.45
C PRO A 46 54.76 4.24 42.49
N GLN A 47 54.04 5.20 43.10
CA GLN A 47 53.67 6.58 42.62
C GLN A 47 52.24 6.88 42.09
N GLN A 48 51.39 7.33 43.03
CA GLN A 48 50.51 8.53 43.06
C GLN A 48 49.88 9.17 41.79
N ASN A 49 48.58 9.52 41.99
CA ASN A 49 47.79 10.64 41.43
C ASN A 49 47.12 10.52 40.04
N SER A 50 45.77 10.48 40.03
CA SER A 50 44.92 11.28 39.09
C SER A 50 43.39 11.09 39.23
N HIS A 51 42.87 10.09 39.94
CA HIS A 51 41.50 9.61 39.69
C HIS A 51 40.30 10.33 40.36
N ASN A 52 40.45 11.54 40.90
CA ASN A 52 39.30 12.25 41.51
C ASN A 52 38.94 13.60 40.85
N LEU A 53 39.64 14.00 39.79
CA LEU A 53 39.30 15.17 38.97
C LEU A 53 38.46 14.82 37.73
N ASP A 54 38.38 13.54 37.37
CA ASP A 54 37.79 13.13 36.09
C ASP A 54 36.28 12.91 36.15
N LEU A 55 35.72 12.57 37.31
CA LEU A 55 34.28 12.26 37.41
C LEU A 55 33.38 13.51 37.34
N GLN A 56 33.84 14.63 37.92
CA GLN A 56 33.11 15.91 37.84
C GLN A 56 33.27 16.58 36.48
N ASP A 57 34.40 16.38 35.81
CA ASP A 57 34.61 16.86 34.45
C ASP A 57 33.85 15.99 33.43
N LEU A 58 33.69 14.68 33.69
CA LEU A 58 32.79 13.79 32.94
C LEU A 58 31.31 14.15 33.12
N LEU A 59 30.86 14.46 34.35
CA LEU A 59 29.49 14.88 34.61
C LEU A 59 29.18 16.24 33.98
N ARG A 60 30.15 17.16 33.96
CA ARG A 60 30.02 18.44 33.25
C ARG A 60 30.04 18.27 31.73
N LYS A 61 30.88 17.36 31.19
CA LYS A 61 30.88 17.03 29.75
C LYS A 61 29.62 16.28 29.31
N LEU A 62 28.99 15.49 30.18
CA LEU A 62 27.70 14.85 29.93
C LEU A 62 26.55 15.86 29.97
N GLN A 63 26.54 16.79 30.92
CA GLN A 63 25.50 17.85 30.97
C GLN A 63 25.61 18.89 29.85
N VAL A 64 26.82 19.16 29.34
CA VAL A 64 27.02 20.04 28.17
C VAL A 64 26.77 19.31 26.83
N ALA A 65 26.69 17.97 26.83
CA ALA A 65 26.37 17.16 25.65
C ALA A 65 24.86 16.82 25.51
N GLU A 66 24.03 17.05 26.54
CA GLU A 66 22.60 16.71 26.54
C GLU A 66 21.66 17.79 25.98
N GLU A 67 22.14 18.98 25.62
CA GLU A 67 21.41 19.97 24.83
C GLU A 67 22.38 20.57 23.81
N PRO A 68 22.29 20.38 22.46
CA PRO A 68 21.17 19.99 21.60
C PRO A 68 21.47 18.77 20.68
N SER A 69 22.34 17.83 21.09
CA SER A 69 22.82 16.72 20.23
C SER A 69 21.89 15.49 20.18
N ALA A 70 20.96 15.33 21.12
CA ALA A 70 20.02 14.21 21.12
C ALA A 70 18.91 14.35 20.05
N ASN A 71 18.55 15.58 19.68
CA ASN A 71 17.56 15.83 18.63
C ASN A 71 18.11 15.58 17.21
N SER A 72 19.41 15.79 16.95
CA SER A 72 19.99 15.56 15.61
C SER A 72 20.37 14.10 15.37
N ALA A 73 20.78 13.35 16.39
CA ALA A 73 21.08 11.92 16.27
C ALA A 73 19.80 11.07 16.20
N ILE A 74 18.75 11.44 16.94
CA ILE A 74 17.42 10.82 16.83
C ILE A 74 16.74 11.23 15.52
N GLN A 75 16.93 12.45 15.01
CA GLN A 75 16.50 12.81 13.64
C GLN A 75 17.30 12.06 12.59
N GLY A 76 18.62 11.94 12.69
CA GLY A 76 19.47 11.23 11.72
C GLY A 76 19.20 9.71 11.67
N LEU A 77 18.94 9.07 12.82
CA LEU A 77 18.48 7.68 12.89
C LEU A 77 17.02 7.53 12.46
N ALA A 78 16.12 8.48 12.81
CA ALA A 78 14.75 8.47 12.31
C ALA A 78 14.66 8.76 10.81
N GLU A 79 15.63 9.47 10.23
CA GLU A 79 15.72 9.81 8.80
C GLU A 79 16.39 8.70 8.01
N THR A 80 17.35 8.00 8.60
CA THR A 80 17.91 6.75 8.03
C THR A 80 16.92 5.58 8.15
N SER A 81 16.19 5.46 9.26
CA SER A 81 15.08 4.51 9.41
C SER A 81 13.87 4.91 8.56
N ARG A 82 13.53 6.20 8.41
CA ARG A 82 12.52 6.65 7.42
C ARG A 82 12.92 6.21 6.02
N ARG A 83 14.18 6.37 5.60
CA ARG A 83 14.65 5.90 4.28
C ARG A 83 14.60 4.37 4.09
N ILE A 84 14.68 3.58 5.17
CA ILE A 84 14.53 2.11 5.12
C ILE A 84 13.04 1.70 5.11
N PHE A 85 12.17 2.50 5.71
CA PHE A 85 10.74 2.21 5.93
C PHE A 85 9.78 3.09 5.11
N GLU A 86 10.31 3.88 4.16
CA GLU A 86 9.55 4.71 3.23
C GLU A 86 8.99 3.82 2.12
N ARG A 87 7.70 3.51 2.23
CA ARG A 87 6.89 3.09 1.10
C ARG A 87 6.77 4.30 0.15
N GLN A 88 7.17 4.12 -1.11
CA GLN A 88 6.91 5.10 -2.16
C GLN A 88 5.55 4.83 -2.77
N SER A 89 4.77 5.90 -2.83
CA SER A 89 3.32 5.95 -2.96
C SER A 89 2.75 5.73 -4.36
N GLY A 90 1.60 5.06 -4.42
CA GLY A 90 0.66 5.07 -5.55
C GLY A 90 -0.76 4.73 -5.10
N LEU A 91 -1.73 5.58 -5.44
CA LEU A 91 -3.17 5.38 -5.25
C LEU A 91 -3.75 4.50 -6.38
N GLU A 92 -2.96 3.57 -6.91
CA GLU A 92 -3.23 2.88 -8.19
C GLU A 92 -4.24 1.71 -8.07
N ASP A 93 -4.51 1.19 -6.86
CA ASP A 93 -5.26 -0.06 -6.72
C ASP A 93 -6.69 0.05 -6.14
N SER A 94 -7.22 1.26 -5.89
CA SER A 94 -8.61 1.39 -5.41
C SER A 94 -9.60 1.54 -6.56
N GLN A 95 -10.25 0.44 -6.95
CA GLN A 95 -11.41 0.49 -7.84
C GLN A 95 -12.53 1.32 -7.23
N ILE A 96 -12.98 2.34 -7.97
CA ILE A 96 -14.06 3.24 -7.58
C ILE A 96 -15.34 2.73 -8.26
N VAL A 97 -16.18 2.00 -7.53
CA VAL A 97 -17.55 1.71 -7.97
C VAL A 97 -18.43 2.91 -7.63
N LEU A 98 -19.02 3.57 -8.64
CA LEU A 98 -19.77 4.82 -8.49
C LEU A 98 -20.92 4.72 -7.45
N ASN A 99 -21.52 3.53 -7.29
CA ASN A 99 -22.61 3.29 -6.34
C ASN A 99 -22.15 2.78 -4.96
N LYS A 100 -20.85 2.51 -4.77
CA LYS A 100 -20.25 1.98 -3.52
C LYS A 100 -18.86 2.58 -3.25
N THR A 101 -18.77 3.90 -3.27
CA THR A 101 -17.54 4.71 -3.14
C THR A 101 -16.97 4.73 -1.70
N ARG A 102 -16.53 3.57 -1.17
CA ARG A 102 -15.77 3.48 0.08
C ARG A 102 -14.36 2.97 -0.21
N ILE A 103 -13.34 3.84 -0.08
CA ILE A 103 -11.94 3.46 -0.26
C ILE A 103 -11.46 2.79 1.04
N LEU A 104 -11.68 1.48 1.14
CA LEU A 104 -11.32 0.70 2.32
C LEU A 104 -9.85 0.23 2.21
N ARG A 105 -8.91 1.17 2.40
CA ARG A 105 -7.45 0.93 2.23
C ARG A 105 -6.91 -0.24 3.06
N TRP A 106 -7.47 -0.53 4.23
CA TRP A 106 -6.95 -1.50 5.18
C TRP A 106 -7.58 -2.90 5.12
N SER A 107 -8.51 -3.16 4.20
CA SER A 107 -9.07 -4.49 3.93
C SER A 107 -8.73 -4.96 2.52
N HIS A 108 -8.24 -4.07 1.66
CA HIS A 108 -7.67 -4.38 0.35
C HIS A 108 -6.62 -5.51 0.42
N TRP A 109 -5.86 -5.58 1.51
CA TRP A 109 -4.83 -6.61 1.67
C TRP A 109 -5.38 -8.04 1.52
N MET A 110 -6.64 -8.29 1.87
CA MET A 110 -7.27 -9.61 1.72
C MET A 110 -7.35 -10.03 0.26
N ALA A 111 -7.54 -9.08 -0.66
CA ALA A 111 -7.58 -9.40 -2.08
C ALA A 111 -6.19 -9.49 -2.72
N THR A 112 -5.16 -8.95 -2.06
CA THR A 112 -3.75 -9.04 -2.50
C THR A 112 -2.99 -10.23 -1.92
N ALA A 113 -3.57 -10.93 -0.93
CA ALA A 113 -2.92 -12.04 -0.25
C ALA A 113 -2.90 -13.29 -1.16
N PRO A 114 -1.73 -13.81 -1.56
CA PRO A 114 -1.63 -14.96 -2.46
C PRO A 114 -2.26 -16.24 -1.88
N GLU A 115 -2.29 -16.38 -0.56
CA GLU A 115 -2.86 -17.53 0.15
C GLU A 115 -4.36 -17.70 -0.11
N PHE A 116 -5.09 -16.59 -0.32
CA PHE A 116 -6.53 -16.62 -0.58
C PHE A 116 -6.90 -16.80 -2.07
N ARG A 117 -5.91 -16.88 -2.96
CA ARG A 117 -6.13 -16.92 -4.42
C ARG A 117 -7.09 -18.03 -4.86
N ALA A 118 -6.91 -19.26 -4.36
CA ALA A 118 -7.76 -20.38 -4.76
C ALA A 118 -9.24 -20.16 -4.40
N ILE A 119 -9.49 -19.56 -3.23
CA ILE A 119 -10.84 -19.23 -2.74
C ILE A 119 -11.43 -18.09 -3.56
N LEU A 120 -10.64 -17.07 -3.85
CA LEU A 120 -11.02 -15.93 -4.69
C LEU A 120 -11.44 -16.39 -6.09
N THR A 121 -10.66 -17.28 -6.70
CA THR A 121 -10.98 -17.88 -7.99
C THR A 121 -12.29 -18.67 -7.92
N CYS A 122 -12.46 -19.55 -6.93
CA CYS A 122 -13.69 -20.32 -6.76
C CYS A 122 -14.94 -19.43 -6.65
N TYR A 123 -14.84 -18.34 -5.88
CA TYR A 123 -15.94 -17.38 -5.71
C TYR A 123 -16.23 -16.62 -7.01
N SER A 124 -15.20 -16.10 -7.68
CA SER A 124 -15.33 -15.36 -8.95
C SER A 124 -15.96 -16.19 -10.07
N GLU A 125 -15.56 -17.46 -10.18
CA GLU A 125 -16.15 -18.40 -11.14
C GLU A 125 -17.62 -18.66 -10.82
N ALA A 126 -17.96 -18.89 -9.55
CA ALA A 126 -19.34 -19.15 -9.12
C ALA A 126 -20.27 -17.94 -9.33
N THR A 127 -19.76 -16.70 -9.23
CA THR A 127 -20.57 -15.50 -9.49
C THR A 127 -20.63 -15.11 -10.96
N GLY A 128 -20.06 -15.89 -11.88
CA GLY A 128 -20.06 -15.59 -13.32
C GLY A 128 -19.14 -14.43 -13.71
N HIS A 129 -18.19 -14.07 -12.83
CA HIS A 129 -17.19 -13.03 -13.05
C HIS A 129 -15.80 -13.61 -13.36
N GLY A 130 -15.67 -14.95 -13.37
CA GLY A 130 -14.46 -15.68 -13.74
C GLY A 130 -14.45 -16.09 -15.21
N ASP A 131 -13.25 -16.32 -15.76
CA ASP A 131 -13.07 -16.87 -17.10
C ASP A 131 -13.35 -18.38 -17.04
N THR A 132 -14.47 -18.80 -17.62
CA THR A 132 -15.06 -20.16 -17.55
C THR A 132 -14.21 -21.29 -18.19
N LEU A 133 -12.90 -21.07 -18.38
CA LEU A 133 -12.02 -21.82 -19.29
C LEU A 133 -10.79 -22.48 -18.61
N SER A 134 -10.61 -22.38 -17.29
CA SER A 134 -9.39 -22.88 -16.63
C SER A 134 -9.43 -24.34 -16.13
N PHE A 135 -10.59 -25.01 -16.11
CA PHE A 135 -10.71 -26.34 -15.52
C PHE A 135 -11.19 -27.39 -16.54
N GLN A 136 -10.42 -28.47 -16.71
CA GLN A 136 -10.69 -29.56 -17.68
C GLN A 136 -11.58 -30.67 -17.13
N GLU A 137 -11.93 -30.66 -15.84
CA GLU A 137 -12.79 -31.67 -15.20
C GLU A 137 -14.26 -31.22 -15.21
N ASP A 138 -15.14 -32.05 -15.80
CA ASP A 138 -16.58 -31.77 -15.91
C ASP A 138 -17.28 -31.68 -14.54
N ASP A 139 -16.81 -32.44 -13.55
CA ASP A 139 -17.37 -32.46 -12.20
C ASP A 139 -17.18 -31.12 -11.46
N PHE A 140 -15.99 -30.51 -11.59
CA PHE A 140 -15.71 -29.21 -10.98
C PHE A 140 -16.57 -28.08 -11.57
N LYS A 141 -16.74 -28.07 -12.90
CA LYS A 141 -17.61 -27.08 -13.59
C LYS A 141 -19.06 -27.18 -13.12
N SER A 142 -19.57 -28.41 -13.01
CA SER A 142 -20.93 -28.67 -12.52
C SER A 142 -21.11 -28.13 -11.09
N MET A 143 -20.12 -28.37 -10.22
CA MET A 143 -20.13 -27.84 -8.85
C MET A 143 -20.09 -26.31 -8.80
N ILE A 144 -19.25 -25.65 -9.59
CA ILE A 144 -19.17 -24.18 -9.64
C ILE A 144 -20.50 -23.56 -10.09
N ILE A 145 -21.14 -24.11 -11.12
CA ILE A 145 -22.48 -23.66 -11.58
C ILE A 145 -23.51 -23.85 -10.46
N HIS A 146 -23.44 -24.97 -9.74
CA HIS A 146 -24.32 -25.25 -8.62
C HIS A 146 -24.11 -24.26 -7.45
N ILE A 147 -22.85 -23.96 -7.10
CA ILE A 147 -22.48 -22.95 -6.09
C ILE A 147 -23.03 -21.58 -6.49
N GLY A 148 -22.87 -21.16 -7.75
CA GLY A 148 -23.45 -19.91 -8.25
C GLY A 148 -24.97 -19.86 -8.13
N THR A 149 -25.64 -20.97 -8.41
CA THR A 149 -27.09 -21.13 -8.23
C THR A 149 -27.48 -21.02 -6.76
N LEU A 150 -26.74 -21.67 -5.85
CA LEU A 150 -26.96 -21.60 -4.41
C LEU A 150 -26.76 -20.18 -3.88
N LEU A 151 -25.70 -19.49 -4.30
CA LEU A 151 -25.44 -18.09 -3.94
C LEU A 151 -26.62 -17.19 -4.33
N SER A 152 -27.11 -17.32 -5.56
CA SER A 152 -28.28 -16.57 -6.05
C SER A 152 -29.55 -16.88 -5.23
N LYS A 153 -29.81 -18.15 -4.93
CA LYS A 153 -30.93 -18.56 -4.06
C LYS A 153 -30.82 -17.98 -2.66
N CYS A 154 -29.65 -18.11 -2.02
CA CYS A 154 -29.42 -17.55 -0.70
C CYS A 154 -29.60 -16.03 -0.69
N LYS A 155 -29.10 -15.32 -1.72
CA LYS A 155 -29.31 -13.87 -1.88
C LYS A 155 -30.80 -13.52 -2.02
N SER A 156 -31.54 -14.27 -2.83
CA SER A 156 -32.98 -14.07 -3.01
C SER A 156 -33.75 -14.26 -1.70
N VAL A 157 -33.50 -15.36 -0.98
CA VAL A 157 -34.14 -15.61 0.33
C VAL A 157 -33.75 -14.53 1.35
N ALA A 158 -32.48 -14.15 1.42
CA ALA A 158 -32.01 -13.07 2.28
C ALA A 158 -32.72 -11.74 1.97
N THR A 159 -32.91 -11.40 0.69
CA THR A 159 -33.67 -10.22 0.27
C THR A 159 -35.13 -10.31 0.69
N SER A 160 -35.79 -11.46 0.53
CA SER A 160 -37.17 -11.66 0.99
C SER A 160 -37.30 -11.47 2.50
N ILE A 161 -36.39 -12.05 3.30
CA ILE A 161 -36.35 -11.84 4.76
C ILE A 161 -36.17 -10.36 5.10
N LYS A 162 -35.34 -9.62 4.35
CA LYS A 162 -35.14 -8.18 4.55
C LYS A 162 -36.39 -7.36 4.15
N LEU A 163 -37.13 -7.77 3.11
CA LEU A 163 -38.35 -7.11 2.63
C LEU A 163 -39.59 -7.38 3.52
N GLU A 164 -39.60 -8.49 4.25
CA GLU A 164 -40.64 -8.80 5.24
C GLU A 164 -40.50 -8.00 6.53
N ARG A 165 -39.33 -7.40 6.79
CA ARG A 165 -39.15 -6.50 7.92
C ARG A 165 -40.10 -5.30 7.78
N PRO A 166 -40.76 -4.84 8.86
CA PRO A 166 -41.63 -3.68 8.88
C PRO A 166 -41.02 -2.52 8.08
N ILE A 167 -41.78 -2.08 7.09
CA ILE A 167 -41.38 -1.03 6.13
C ILE A 167 -41.12 0.27 6.90
N ARG A 168 -40.18 1.06 6.38
CA ARG A 168 -39.89 2.49 6.71
C ARG A 168 -41.11 3.41 6.52
N GLY A 169 -42.25 3.08 7.12
CA GLY A 169 -43.45 3.91 7.15
C GLY A 169 -43.41 4.84 8.36
N PRO A 170 -43.89 6.09 8.26
CA PRO A 170 -44.04 6.94 9.43
C PRO A 170 -45.19 6.42 10.29
N SER A 171 -44.88 5.80 11.42
CA SER A 171 -45.78 5.80 12.57
C SER A 171 -45.99 7.27 12.98
N ASN A 172 -47.22 7.78 13.02
CA ASN A 172 -47.53 9.13 13.51
C ASN A 172 -48.85 9.05 14.32
N PRO A 173 -49.13 9.88 15.36
CA PRO A 173 -48.32 10.88 16.08
C PRO A 173 -48.25 10.67 17.62
N ALA A 174 -48.65 9.53 18.18
CA ALA A 174 -48.66 9.33 19.63
C ALA A 174 -48.23 7.89 19.97
N PHE A 175 -47.01 7.70 20.46
CA PHE A 175 -46.41 6.40 20.80
C PHE A 175 -47.41 5.46 21.48
N GLY A 176 -47.86 4.44 20.76
CA GLY A 176 -48.77 3.37 21.21
C GLY A 176 -48.10 2.00 21.18
N LEU A 177 -46.80 1.93 21.51
CA LEU A 177 -46.08 0.67 21.71
C LEU A 177 -45.94 0.45 23.21
N ILE A 178 -46.30 -0.75 23.68
CA ILE A 178 -46.33 -1.10 25.10
C ILE A 178 -45.03 -1.85 25.42
N LEU A 179 -44.39 -1.48 26.53
CA LEU A 179 -43.26 -2.26 27.05
C LEU A 179 -43.73 -3.66 27.49
N PRO A 180 -42.86 -4.68 27.42
CA PRO A 180 -43.11 -5.97 28.07
C PRO A 180 -43.47 -5.79 29.55
N PRO A 181 -44.05 -6.84 30.19
CA PRO A 181 -44.35 -6.83 31.62
C PRO A 181 -43.20 -6.27 32.44
N ARG A 182 -43.53 -5.51 33.49
CA ARG A 182 -42.55 -4.76 34.29
C ARG A 182 -41.35 -5.61 34.74
N GLU A 183 -41.58 -6.86 35.15
CA GLU A 183 -40.51 -7.78 35.55
C GLU A 183 -39.47 -8.02 34.44
N VAL A 184 -39.94 -8.13 33.19
CA VAL A 184 -39.09 -8.32 32.01
C VAL A 184 -38.36 -7.02 31.68
N SER A 185 -39.08 -5.90 31.68
CA SER A 185 -38.51 -4.57 31.43
C SER A 185 -37.45 -4.19 32.47
N ASP A 186 -37.70 -4.46 33.76
CA ASP A 186 -36.76 -4.22 34.86
C ASP A 186 -35.46 -5.03 34.64
N ARG A 187 -35.58 -6.28 34.19
CA ARG A 187 -34.41 -7.11 33.87
C ARG A 187 -33.61 -6.52 32.71
N MET A 188 -34.25 -6.10 31.63
CA MET A 188 -33.58 -5.51 30.46
C MET A 188 -32.90 -4.18 30.81
N VAL A 189 -33.57 -3.31 31.58
CA VAL A 189 -32.98 -2.07 32.07
C VAL A 189 -31.74 -2.35 32.92
N ASN A 190 -31.79 -3.33 33.83
CA ASN A 190 -30.64 -3.72 34.63
C ASN A 190 -29.50 -4.28 33.75
N LEU A 191 -29.81 -5.09 32.74
CA LEU A 191 -28.82 -5.58 31.79
C LEU A 191 -28.13 -4.41 31.08
N TYR A 192 -28.86 -3.40 30.60
CA TYR A 192 -28.29 -2.19 30.00
C TYR A 192 -27.29 -1.49 30.94
N PHE A 193 -27.70 -1.25 32.19
CA PHE A 193 -26.86 -0.52 33.17
C PHE A 193 -25.61 -1.31 33.60
N CYS A 194 -25.72 -2.63 33.72
CA CYS A 194 -24.61 -3.52 34.07
C CYS A 194 -23.68 -3.86 32.89
N SER A 195 -23.95 -3.34 31.68
CA SER A 195 -23.21 -3.66 30.47
C SER A 195 -22.77 -2.41 29.71
N PHE A 196 -23.61 -1.91 28.80
CA PHE A 196 -23.28 -0.82 27.88
C PHE A 196 -22.99 0.48 28.62
N GLU A 197 -23.78 0.80 29.64
CA GLU A 197 -23.62 2.01 30.44
C GLU A 197 -22.33 2.00 31.28
N SER A 198 -21.51 0.95 31.24
CA SER A 198 -20.17 0.96 31.83
C SER A 198 -19.14 1.69 30.96
N THR A 199 -19.20 1.52 29.62
CA THR A 199 -18.27 2.12 28.66
C THR A 199 -18.87 3.28 27.88
N THR A 200 -20.15 3.21 27.54
CA THR A 200 -20.90 4.26 26.82
C THR A 200 -21.81 4.98 27.80
N ARG A 201 -21.23 5.86 28.63
CA ARG A 201 -21.98 6.61 29.65
C ARG A 201 -22.89 7.64 28.97
N ILE A 202 -24.17 7.31 28.82
CA ILE A 202 -25.19 8.15 28.19
C ILE A 202 -26.12 8.72 29.27
N LEU A 203 -26.45 7.94 30.29
CA LEU A 203 -27.52 8.22 31.24
C LEU A 203 -27.00 8.38 32.67
N HIS A 204 -27.69 9.23 33.44
CA HIS A 204 -27.49 9.29 34.89
C HIS A 204 -28.39 8.25 35.56
N VAL A 205 -27.80 7.27 36.24
CA VAL A 205 -28.54 6.09 36.75
C VAL A 205 -29.71 6.50 37.68
N PRO A 206 -29.53 7.34 38.72
CA PRO A 206 -30.63 7.73 39.61
C PRO A 206 -31.75 8.49 38.90
N THR A 207 -31.40 9.40 37.98
CA THR A 207 -32.37 10.20 37.23
C THR A 207 -33.22 9.33 36.31
N PHE A 208 -32.59 8.38 35.61
CA PHE A 208 -33.32 7.44 34.76
C PHE A 208 -34.31 6.59 35.58
N TRP A 209 -33.86 6.00 36.70
CA TRP A 209 -34.74 5.16 37.54
C TRP A 209 -35.90 5.94 38.17
N ALA A 210 -35.74 7.24 38.42
CA ALA A 210 -36.85 8.09 38.87
C ALA A 210 -37.94 8.21 37.78
N GLU A 211 -37.54 8.53 36.53
CA GLU A 211 -38.48 8.63 35.40
C GLU A 211 -39.07 7.27 35.00
N TYR A 212 -38.28 6.20 35.07
CA TYR A 212 -38.75 4.84 34.78
C TYR A 212 -39.80 4.35 35.79
N ARG A 213 -39.64 4.65 37.09
CA ARG A 213 -40.68 4.37 38.10
C ARG A 213 -41.95 5.19 37.83
N LYS A 214 -41.79 6.48 37.53
CA LYS A 214 -42.89 7.37 37.18
C LYS A 214 -43.67 6.88 35.96
N TYR A 215 -42.99 6.30 34.95
CA TYR A 215 -43.64 5.68 33.80
C TYR A 215 -44.59 4.54 34.19
N TRP A 216 -44.16 3.66 35.10
CA TRP A 216 -45.01 2.55 35.57
C TRP A 216 -46.14 3.00 36.50
N ASP A 217 -45.95 4.09 37.24
CA ASP A 217 -46.99 4.65 38.11
C ASP A 217 -48.06 5.43 37.30
N GLN A 218 -47.64 6.24 36.33
CA GLN A 218 -48.50 7.11 35.51
C GLN A 218 -47.95 7.27 34.08
N GLN A 219 -48.30 6.36 33.17
CA GLN A 219 -47.76 6.30 31.79
C GLN A 219 -47.95 7.59 30.98
N ASP A 220 -49.12 8.24 31.10
CA ASP A 220 -49.43 9.47 30.34
C ASP A 220 -48.77 10.74 30.90
N ALA A 221 -48.21 10.68 32.11
CA ALA A 221 -47.55 11.80 32.77
C ALA A 221 -46.07 11.95 32.40
N VAL A 222 -45.50 10.97 31.69
CA VAL A 222 -44.10 10.97 31.25
C VAL A 222 -43.99 11.57 29.85
N ALA A 223 -43.01 12.47 29.68
CA ALA A 223 -42.80 13.15 28.41
C ALA A 223 -42.47 12.14 27.27
N PRO A 224 -42.94 12.38 26.03
CA PRO A 224 -42.77 11.41 24.92
C PRO A 224 -41.31 11.04 24.60
N ASP A 225 -40.39 11.99 24.75
CA ASP A 225 -38.95 11.80 24.57
C ASP A 225 -38.35 10.90 25.66
N VAL A 226 -38.77 11.07 26.92
CA VAL A 226 -38.37 10.19 28.03
C VAL A 226 -38.91 8.77 27.85
N ARG A 227 -40.15 8.63 27.36
CA ARG A 227 -40.71 7.32 27.00
C ARG A 227 -39.89 6.61 25.92
N LEU A 228 -39.54 7.31 24.86
CA LEU A 228 -38.69 6.79 23.79
C LEU A 228 -37.31 6.35 24.32
N MET A 229 -36.71 7.14 25.22
CA MET A 229 -35.46 6.79 25.89
C MET A 229 -35.58 5.48 26.69
N ILE A 230 -36.68 5.28 27.44
CA ILE A 230 -36.93 4.02 28.16
C ILE A 230 -37.02 2.85 27.18
N PHE A 231 -37.72 3.01 26.06
CA PHE A 231 -37.90 1.93 25.07
C PHE A 231 -36.56 1.53 24.45
N LEU A 232 -35.71 2.50 24.12
CA LEU A 232 -34.37 2.23 23.61
C LEU A 232 -33.50 1.53 24.66
N VAL A 233 -33.56 1.92 25.93
CA VAL A 233 -32.79 1.25 27.02
C VAL A 233 -33.23 -0.20 27.20
N VAL A 234 -34.55 -0.45 27.24
CA VAL A 234 -35.12 -1.81 27.32
C VAL A 234 -34.69 -2.63 26.09
N GLY A 235 -34.81 -2.05 24.89
CA GLY A 235 -34.41 -2.70 23.65
C GLY A 235 -32.92 -3.03 23.62
N ILE A 236 -32.04 -2.11 23.99
CA ILE A 236 -30.59 -2.39 24.03
C ILE A 236 -30.27 -3.48 25.06
N GLY A 237 -30.86 -3.42 26.25
CA GLY A 237 -30.65 -4.40 27.31
C GLY A 237 -31.09 -5.81 26.92
N SER A 238 -32.08 -5.95 26.04
CA SER A 238 -32.53 -7.26 25.57
C SER A 238 -31.52 -7.97 24.67
N SER A 239 -30.54 -7.26 24.11
CA SER A 239 -29.51 -7.86 23.23
C SER A 239 -28.61 -8.87 23.95
N LEU A 240 -28.62 -8.89 25.29
CA LEU A 240 -27.78 -9.74 26.13
C LEU A 240 -28.49 -11.01 26.63
N SER A 241 -29.71 -11.27 26.16
CA SER A 241 -30.42 -12.50 26.49
C SER A 241 -31.23 -13.02 25.31
N GLU A 242 -31.56 -14.31 25.33
CA GLU A 242 -32.34 -14.94 24.29
C GLU A 242 -33.82 -14.54 24.39
N TRP A 243 -34.40 -14.11 23.26
CA TRP A 243 -35.80 -13.70 23.14
C TRP A 243 -36.37 -14.13 21.80
N ASP A 244 -37.70 -14.21 21.76
CA ASP A 244 -38.46 -14.52 20.55
C ASP A 244 -38.29 -13.44 19.46
N THR A 245 -38.48 -13.85 18.22
CA THR A 245 -38.38 -13.05 17.00
C THR A 245 -39.31 -11.84 17.06
N ASP A 246 -40.51 -12.00 17.61
CA ASP A 246 -41.51 -10.94 17.78
C ASP A 246 -40.97 -9.77 18.61
N PHE A 247 -40.22 -10.06 19.67
CA PHE A 247 -39.64 -9.03 20.52
C PHE A 247 -38.50 -8.27 19.81
N ARG A 248 -37.70 -8.97 19.01
CA ARG A 248 -36.65 -8.32 18.19
C ARG A 248 -37.25 -7.35 17.18
N GLU A 249 -38.41 -7.69 16.62
CA GLU A 249 -39.10 -6.81 15.68
C GLU A 249 -39.71 -5.57 16.37
N LEU A 250 -40.26 -5.75 17.57
CA LEU A 250 -40.70 -4.63 18.40
C LEU A 250 -39.57 -3.64 18.70
N VAL A 251 -38.36 -4.15 19.02
CA VAL A 251 -37.19 -3.31 19.27
C VAL A 251 -36.76 -2.56 17.99
N ARG A 252 -36.80 -3.20 16.82
CA ARG A 252 -36.52 -2.53 15.54
C ARG A 252 -37.49 -1.37 15.30
N GLN A 253 -38.77 -1.57 15.57
CA GLN A 253 -39.77 -0.52 15.46
C GLN A 253 -39.46 0.68 16.38
N TRP A 254 -39.05 0.43 17.63
CA TRP A 254 -38.64 1.51 18.55
C TRP A 254 -37.45 2.31 18.03
N VAL A 255 -36.49 1.64 17.38
CA VAL A 255 -35.34 2.31 16.77
C VAL A 255 -35.78 3.19 15.60
N TYR A 256 -36.67 2.71 14.72
CA TYR A 256 -37.20 3.52 13.61
C TYR A 256 -38.01 4.72 14.09
N ASP A 257 -38.84 4.54 15.11
CA ASP A 257 -39.59 5.65 15.71
C ASP A 257 -38.63 6.70 16.32
N ALA A 258 -37.51 6.26 16.90
CA ALA A 258 -36.48 7.17 17.38
C ALA A 258 -35.81 7.95 16.25
N GLU A 259 -35.48 7.30 15.13
CA GLU A 259 -34.92 7.96 13.95
C GLU A 259 -35.89 8.97 13.34
N ALA A 260 -37.17 8.62 13.24
CA ALA A 260 -38.23 9.51 12.77
C ALA A 260 -38.36 10.72 13.71
N TRP A 261 -38.33 10.49 15.02
CA TRP A 261 -38.37 11.57 16.01
C TRP A 261 -37.14 12.50 15.90
N LEU A 262 -35.94 11.96 15.69
CA LEU A 262 -34.69 12.74 15.54
C LEU A 262 -34.63 13.54 14.23
N SER A 263 -35.27 13.03 13.18
CA SER A 263 -35.29 13.60 11.82
C SER A 263 -36.42 14.60 11.59
N GLY A 264 -37.41 14.66 12.48
CA GLY A 264 -38.50 15.63 12.38
C GLY A 264 -38.04 17.10 12.48
N PRO A 265 -38.93 18.09 12.22
CA PRO A 265 -38.60 19.51 12.22
C PRO A 265 -37.80 19.95 13.46
N LEU A 266 -36.77 20.79 13.29
CA LEU A 266 -35.88 21.20 14.37
C LEU A 266 -36.61 22.04 15.45
N HIS A 267 -37.23 21.36 16.41
CA HIS A 267 -37.74 21.97 17.65
C HIS A 267 -36.65 21.99 18.71
N LYS A 268 -36.67 23.01 19.59
CA LYS A 268 -35.66 23.20 20.66
C LYS A 268 -35.45 21.95 21.52
N ASN A 269 -36.50 21.16 21.76
CA ASN A 269 -36.44 19.96 22.59
C ASN A 269 -35.50 18.86 22.02
N ARG A 270 -35.25 18.86 20.70
CA ARG A 270 -34.36 17.91 20.01
C ARG A 270 -32.88 18.34 20.02
N LEU A 271 -32.61 19.61 20.35
CA LEU A 271 -31.27 20.16 20.58
C LEU A 271 -31.06 20.39 22.08
N SER A 272 -31.20 19.31 22.84
CA SER A 272 -31.08 19.27 24.30
C SER A 272 -30.19 18.09 24.72
N ILE A 273 -29.79 18.03 26.00
CA ILE A 273 -29.07 16.86 26.53
C ILE A 273 -29.89 15.58 26.32
N THR A 274 -31.19 15.60 26.63
CA THR A 274 -32.10 14.47 26.40
C THR A 274 -32.16 14.07 24.92
N GLY A 275 -32.22 15.05 24.01
CA GLY A 275 -32.20 14.79 22.57
C GLY A 275 -30.91 14.12 22.10
N LEU A 276 -29.76 14.52 22.64
CA LEU A 276 -28.47 13.87 22.36
C LEU A 276 -28.40 12.47 22.97
N GLN A 277 -28.93 12.26 24.18
CA GLN A 277 -28.99 10.93 24.82
C GLN A 277 -29.82 9.95 23.99
N ILE A 278 -31.00 10.37 23.51
CA ILE A 278 -31.83 9.56 22.60
C ILE A 278 -31.07 9.26 21.30
N TYR A 279 -30.32 10.23 20.78
CA TYR A 279 -29.53 10.01 19.56
C TYR A 279 -28.39 9.00 19.78
N CYS A 280 -27.65 9.11 20.89
CA CYS A 280 -26.64 8.13 21.28
C CYS A 280 -27.23 6.72 21.45
N LEU A 281 -28.36 6.60 22.16
CA LEU A 281 -29.05 5.32 22.36
C LEU A 281 -29.55 4.73 21.03
N SER A 282 -30.12 5.57 20.16
CA SER A 282 -30.57 5.15 18.83
C SER A 282 -29.41 4.63 17.99
N ILE A 283 -28.27 5.32 17.97
CA ILE A 283 -27.06 4.86 17.28
C ILE A 283 -26.53 3.55 17.87
N LEU A 284 -26.47 3.43 19.20
CA LEU A 284 -26.03 2.20 19.87
C LEU A 284 -26.95 1.02 19.53
N ALA A 285 -28.27 1.21 19.61
CA ALA A 285 -29.25 0.20 19.24
C ALA A 285 -29.11 -0.21 17.76
N ARG A 286 -28.90 0.75 16.85
CA ARG A 286 -28.67 0.47 15.42
C ARG A 286 -27.42 -0.37 15.19
N GLN A 287 -26.34 -0.10 15.90
CA GLN A 287 -25.13 -0.91 15.84
C GLN A 287 -25.38 -2.33 16.34
N ILE A 288 -26.00 -2.48 17.51
CA ILE A 288 -26.29 -3.79 18.12
C ILE A 288 -27.23 -4.62 17.25
N PHE A 289 -28.32 -4.04 16.75
CA PHE A 289 -29.35 -4.76 15.99
C PHE A 289 -29.14 -4.76 14.47
N SER A 290 -28.01 -4.25 13.98
CA SER A 290 -27.68 -4.15 12.54
C SER A 290 -28.74 -3.38 11.72
N ILE A 291 -29.28 -2.28 12.27
CA ILE A 291 -30.32 -1.46 11.62
C ILE A 291 -29.65 -0.28 10.90
N GLY A 292 -29.57 -0.37 9.57
CA GLY A 292 -28.93 0.66 8.74
C GLY A 292 -27.48 0.94 9.18
N GLY A 293 -26.72 -0.12 9.49
CA GLY A 293 -25.37 -0.04 10.05
C GLY A 293 -24.39 0.74 9.17
N ASP A 294 -24.54 0.62 7.87
CA ASP A 294 -23.82 1.36 6.83
C ASP A 294 -24.04 2.89 6.94
N LEU A 295 -25.19 3.33 7.44
CA LEU A 295 -25.55 4.75 7.58
C LEU A 295 -25.21 5.32 8.97
N VAL A 296 -24.63 4.51 9.87
CA VAL A 296 -24.32 4.93 11.26
C VAL A 296 -23.26 6.03 11.28
N TRP A 297 -22.21 5.94 10.45
CA TRP A 297 -21.17 6.96 10.37
C TRP A 297 -21.73 8.36 10.01
N MET A 298 -22.69 8.43 9.06
CA MET A 298 -23.35 9.70 8.72
C MET A 298 -24.18 10.26 9.88
N SER A 299 -24.86 9.37 10.60
CA SER A 299 -25.69 9.74 11.76
C SER A 299 -24.83 10.29 12.90
N ILE A 300 -23.63 9.74 13.10
CA ILE A 300 -22.67 10.23 14.08
C ILE A 300 -22.10 11.60 13.69
N GLY A 301 -21.85 11.87 12.40
CA GLY A 301 -21.48 13.21 11.94
C GLY A 301 -22.53 14.26 12.31
N SER A 302 -23.82 13.94 12.13
CA SER A 302 -24.94 14.79 12.58
C SER A 302 -24.96 14.94 14.11
N LEU A 303 -24.75 13.86 14.86
CA LEU A 303 -24.67 13.88 16.33
C LEU A 303 -23.55 14.80 16.85
N VAL A 304 -22.34 14.70 16.28
CA VAL A 304 -21.19 15.56 16.64
C VAL A 304 -21.55 17.04 16.44
N HIS A 305 -22.12 17.40 15.28
CA HIS A 305 -22.52 18.78 15.01
C HIS A 305 -23.63 19.27 15.96
N ARG A 306 -24.62 18.44 16.28
CA ARG A 306 -25.67 18.80 17.26
C ARG A 306 -25.10 19.00 18.67
N ALA A 307 -24.13 18.17 19.06
CA ALA A 307 -23.45 18.30 20.34
C ALA A 307 -22.58 19.57 20.40
N MET A 308 -21.87 19.89 19.31
CA MET A 308 -21.13 21.14 19.19
C MET A 308 -22.04 22.37 19.25
N GLN A 309 -23.21 22.31 18.60
CA GLN A 309 -24.20 23.39 18.58
C GLN A 309 -24.69 23.80 19.98
N ILE A 310 -24.78 22.85 20.92
CA ILE A 310 -25.15 23.13 22.32
C ILE A 310 -23.92 23.21 23.26
N GLY A 311 -22.71 23.23 22.69
CA GLY A 311 -21.45 23.52 23.36
C GLY A 311 -20.79 22.37 24.11
N LEU A 312 -21.07 21.10 23.80
CA LEU A 312 -20.44 19.96 24.52
C LEU A 312 -18.93 19.81 24.25
N HIS A 313 -18.44 20.39 23.15
CA HIS A 313 -17.02 20.47 22.79
C HIS A 313 -16.21 21.47 23.64
N ARG A 314 -16.89 22.27 24.46
CA ARG A 314 -16.29 23.22 25.38
C ARG A 314 -16.37 22.68 26.80
N ASP A 315 -15.26 22.69 27.54
CA ASP A 315 -15.27 22.26 28.94
C ASP A 315 -16.22 23.14 29.77
N PRO A 316 -17.03 22.56 30.69
CA PRO A 316 -17.92 23.32 31.56
C PRO A 316 -17.24 24.45 32.35
N HIS A 317 -15.93 24.36 32.62
CA HIS A 317 -15.20 25.44 33.30
C HIS A 317 -15.15 26.75 32.49
N HIS A 318 -15.32 26.68 31.17
CA HIS A 318 -15.35 27.84 30.27
C HIS A 318 -16.78 28.34 29.96
N LEU A 319 -17.80 27.70 30.53
CA LEU A 319 -19.21 28.00 30.27
C LEU A 319 -19.85 28.72 31.47
N PRO A 320 -21.06 29.31 31.30
CA PRO A 320 -21.80 29.88 32.42
C PRO A 320 -22.00 28.85 33.55
N ARG A 321 -22.06 29.36 34.78
CA ARG A 321 -22.16 28.52 36.00
C ARG A 321 -23.35 27.57 35.91
N MET A 322 -23.08 26.27 36.13
CA MET A 322 -24.05 25.18 36.09
C MET A 322 -23.86 24.25 37.30
N SER A 323 -24.79 23.31 37.53
CA SER A 323 -24.63 22.32 38.60
C SER A 323 -23.48 21.34 38.27
N HIS A 324 -22.89 20.73 39.31
CA HIS A 324 -21.85 19.69 39.10
C HIS A 324 -22.39 18.52 38.28
N LEU A 325 -23.64 18.13 38.52
CA LEU A 325 -24.32 17.11 37.72
C LEU A 325 -24.36 17.50 36.24
N GLN A 326 -24.78 18.73 35.92
CA GLN A 326 -24.83 19.21 34.55
C GLN A 326 -23.44 19.25 33.89
N ALA A 327 -22.41 19.69 34.61
CA ALA A 327 -21.05 19.72 34.11
C ALA A 327 -20.53 18.30 33.77
N GLU A 328 -20.69 17.36 34.70
CA GLU A 328 -20.23 15.98 34.50
C GLU A 328 -21.02 15.24 33.43
N LEU A 329 -22.35 15.44 33.33
CA LEU A 329 -23.15 14.86 32.24
C LEU A 329 -22.70 15.36 30.86
N ARG A 330 -22.30 16.64 30.75
CA ARG A 330 -21.75 17.17 29.49
C ARG A 330 -20.42 16.51 29.13
N ARG A 331 -19.50 16.35 30.09
CA ARG A 331 -18.20 15.68 29.87
C ARG A 331 -18.38 14.21 29.48
N ARG A 332 -19.22 13.47 30.21
CA ARG A 332 -19.53 12.05 29.95
C ARG A 332 -20.16 11.86 28.57
N LEU A 333 -21.16 12.68 28.23
CA LEU A 333 -21.85 12.56 26.95
C LEU A 333 -20.93 12.93 25.79
N TRP A 334 -20.09 13.96 25.94
CA TRP A 334 -19.07 14.30 24.94
C TRP A 334 -18.08 13.15 24.74
N ALA A 335 -17.54 12.58 25.81
CA ALA A 335 -16.65 11.43 25.73
C ALA A 335 -17.29 10.23 25.00
N THR A 336 -18.56 9.94 25.28
CA THR A 336 -19.33 8.89 24.57
C THR A 336 -19.47 9.19 23.08
N ILE A 337 -19.74 10.45 22.70
CA ILE A 337 -19.88 10.85 21.29
C ILE A 337 -18.56 10.68 20.53
N ILE A 338 -17.43 11.07 21.13
CA ILE A 338 -16.11 10.88 20.52
C ILE A 338 -15.79 9.38 20.40
N GLU A 339 -16.09 8.59 21.42
CA GLU A 339 -15.92 7.13 21.37
C GLU A 339 -16.71 6.53 20.21
N MET A 340 -18.01 6.85 20.09
CA MET A 340 -18.85 6.39 18.96
C MET A 340 -18.30 6.84 17.60
N SER A 341 -17.75 8.05 17.50
CA SER A 341 -17.11 8.54 16.28
C SER A 341 -15.89 7.70 15.89
N ILE A 342 -15.01 7.39 16.83
CA ILE A 342 -13.85 6.52 16.59
C ILE A 342 -14.31 5.13 16.13
N GLN A 343 -15.28 4.53 16.82
CA GLN A 343 -15.77 3.18 16.50
C GLN A 343 -16.41 3.13 15.10
N SER A 344 -17.32 4.05 14.79
CA SER A 344 -17.98 4.09 13.47
C SER A 344 -17.03 4.42 12.32
N SER A 345 -16.01 5.24 12.58
CA SER A 345 -14.94 5.54 11.64
C SER A 345 -14.18 4.28 11.24
N MET A 346 -13.84 3.43 12.22
CA MET A 346 -13.23 2.12 11.99
C MET A 346 -14.19 1.14 11.31
N ASP A 347 -15.47 1.08 11.71
CA ASP A 347 -16.42 0.16 11.10
C ASP A 347 -16.69 0.49 9.62
N SER A 348 -16.72 1.77 9.26
CA SER A 348 -17.04 2.24 7.90
C SER A 348 -15.83 2.52 7.02
N ALA A 349 -14.62 2.46 7.58
CA ALA A 349 -13.38 3.02 7.01
C ALA A 349 -13.52 4.44 6.47
N MET A 350 -14.18 5.29 7.25
CA MET A 350 -14.43 6.69 6.93
C MET A 350 -13.79 7.58 8.00
N PRO A 351 -13.29 8.77 7.67
CA PRO A 351 -12.60 9.62 8.64
C PRO A 351 -13.53 9.98 9.81
N PRO A 352 -13.03 10.11 11.05
CA PRO A 352 -13.85 10.37 12.24
C PRO A 352 -14.48 11.77 12.31
N ARG A 353 -14.24 12.63 11.30
CA ARG A 353 -14.81 13.99 11.17
C ARG A 353 -14.67 14.87 12.42
N ILE A 354 -13.65 14.61 13.24
CA ILE A 354 -13.26 15.43 14.38
C ILE A 354 -11.75 15.31 14.63
N SER A 355 -11.12 16.42 14.96
CA SER A 355 -9.72 16.53 15.38
C SER A 355 -9.60 16.79 16.88
N LEU A 356 -8.44 16.49 17.45
CA LEU A 356 -8.12 16.80 18.85
C LEU A 356 -8.10 18.31 19.14
N ASP A 357 -7.89 19.14 18.11
CA ASP A 357 -7.82 20.60 18.27
C ASP A 357 -9.19 21.29 18.26
N GLU A 358 -10.28 20.54 18.00
CA GLU A 358 -11.63 21.10 17.84
C GLU A 358 -12.45 21.12 19.15
N PHE A 359 -11.91 20.58 20.24
CA PHE A 359 -12.56 20.55 21.55
C PHE A 359 -11.55 20.66 22.70
N ASP A 360 -11.99 21.19 23.84
CA ASP A 360 -11.19 21.28 25.07
C ASP A 360 -11.83 20.61 26.30
N THR A 361 -12.99 19.98 26.11
CA THR A 361 -13.68 19.21 27.16
C THR A 361 -12.77 18.14 27.76
N THR A 362 -12.56 18.19 29.07
CA THR A 362 -11.70 17.24 29.76
C THR A 362 -12.38 15.89 29.96
N ALA A 363 -11.59 14.86 30.31
CA ALA A 363 -12.13 13.57 30.72
C ALA A 363 -13.12 13.72 31.90
N PRO A 364 -14.16 12.87 31.98
CA PRO A 364 -15.10 12.89 33.09
C PRO A 364 -14.41 12.53 34.41
N SER A 365 -14.94 13.05 35.50
CA SER A 365 -14.43 12.81 36.85
C SER A 365 -14.84 11.42 37.37
N ASN A 366 -14.01 10.81 38.21
CA ASN A 366 -14.25 9.46 38.73
C ASN A 366 -15.24 9.48 39.90
N PHE A 367 -16.53 9.33 39.59
CA PHE A 367 -17.63 9.35 40.55
C PHE A 367 -18.58 8.16 40.32
N ASP A 368 -19.21 7.71 41.39
CA ASP A 368 -20.46 6.95 41.31
C ASP A 368 -21.66 7.89 41.19
N ASP A 369 -22.70 7.46 40.48
CA ASP A 369 -23.83 8.33 40.15
C ASP A 369 -24.71 8.70 41.32
N ASP A 370 -24.77 7.84 42.33
CA ASP A 370 -25.48 8.11 43.58
C ASP A 370 -24.87 9.28 44.37
N GLN A 371 -23.62 9.66 44.08
CA GLN A 371 -22.93 10.77 44.73
C GLN A 371 -23.24 12.13 44.07
N ILE A 372 -23.70 12.17 42.81
CA ILE A 372 -23.87 13.42 42.04
C ILE A 372 -25.35 13.83 41.95
N HIS A 373 -25.69 14.98 42.53
CA HIS A 373 -27.03 15.57 42.48
C HIS A 373 -26.97 17.06 42.12
N ASP A 374 -28.09 17.64 41.70
CA ASP A 374 -28.16 19.07 41.36
C ASP A 374 -27.90 19.99 42.56
N THR A 375 -28.12 19.50 43.78
CA THR A 375 -27.87 20.23 45.04
C THR A 375 -26.46 20.03 45.60
N THR A 376 -25.65 19.16 45.00
CA THR A 376 -24.30 18.85 45.45
C THR A 376 -23.40 20.09 45.37
N SER A 377 -22.73 20.47 46.47
CA SER A 377 -21.96 21.73 46.54
C SER A 377 -20.49 21.55 46.13
N THR A 378 -19.83 20.49 46.61
CA THR A 378 -18.44 20.09 46.29
C THR A 378 -18.22 18.62 46.69
N ILE A 379 -17.84 17.75 45.76
CA ILE A 379 -17.38 16.38 46.02
C ILE A 379 -16.06 16.19 45.29
N ASP A 380 -15.06 15.66 45.99
CA ASP A 380 -13.77 15.32 45.38
C ASP A 380 -13.86 13.98 44.64
N PRO A 381 -13.34 13.89 43.41
CA PRO A 381 -13.37 12.66 42.64
C PRO A 381 -12.57 11.54 43.32
N GLN A 382 -13.05 10.32 43.19
CA GLN A 382 -12.35 9.14 43.69
C GLN A 382 -10.99 8.98 42.99
N PRO A 383 -9.98 8.43 43.67
CA PRO A 383 -8.69 8.11 43.05
C PRO A 383 -8.85 7.27 41.77
N LEU A 384 -8.01 7.53 40.77
CA LEU A 384 -8.09 6.89 39.45
C LEU A 384 -7.82 5.37 39.44
N ASN A 385 -7.34 4.81 40.55
CA ASN A 385 -7.15 3.37 40.77
C ASN A 385 -8.35 2.71 41.46
N HIS A 386 -9.28 3.49 42.01
CA HIS A 386 -10.51 3.02 42.63
C HIS A 386 -11.59 2.85 41.56
N TYR A 387 -12.21 1.67 41.52
CA TYR A 387 -13.30 1.38 40.60
C TYR A 387 -14.59 2.09 41.01
N THR A 388 -15.16 2.84 40.06
CA THR A 388 -16.49 3.43 40.09
C THR A 388 -17.22 3.09 38.80
N MET A 389 -18.51 3.42 38.70
CA MET A 389 -19.28 3.28 37.45
C MET A 389 -18.71 4.09 36.27
N THR A 390 -17.85 5.09 36.50
CA THR A 390 -17.26 5.93 35.44
C THR A 390 -15.85 5.47 35.03
N SER A 391 -15.25 4.54 35.77
CA SER A 391 -13.83 4.18 35.58
C SER A 391 -13.51 3.59 34.21
N LEU A 392 -14.40 2.79 33.61
CA LEU A 392 -14.18 2.22 32.29
C LEU A 392 -14.21 3.26 31.17
N GLN A 393 -15.14 4.22 31.23
CA GLN A 393 -15.15 5.35 30.31
C GLN A 393 -13.87 6.18 30.44
N ILE A 394 -13.38 6.42 31.66
CA ILE A 394 -12.10 7.11 31.89
C ILE A 394 -10.93 6.32 31.28
N ALA A 395 -10.90 5.00 31.42
CA ALA A 395 -9.88 4.16 30.80
C ALA A 395 -9.90 4.27 29.26
N LEU A 396 -11.09 4.31 28.65
CA LEU A 396 -11.24 4.57 27.21
C LEU A 396 -10.80 5.99 26.83
N CYS A 397 -11.15 7.02 27.61
CA CYS A 397 -10.72 8.40 27.37
C CYS A 397 -9.19 8.55 27.36
N ARG A 398 -8.46 7.81 28.20
CA ARG A 398 -6.98 7.85 28.21
C ARG A 398 -6.36 7.39 26.88
N SER A 399 -6.95 6.40 26.23
CA SER A 399 -6.49 5.88 24.94
C SER A 399 -7.14 6.59 23.74
N MET A 400 -8.14 7.43 23.96
CA MET A 400 -8.95 8.08 22.93
C MET A 400 -8.12 8.83 21.89
N ALA A 401 -7.15 9.64 22.34
CA ALA A 401 -6.30 10.41 21.43
C ALA A 401 -5.47 9.50 20.50
N THR A 402 -4.92 8.40 21.03
CA THR A 402 -4.16 7.43 20.24
C THR A 402 -5.06 6.68 19.25
N ARG A 403 -6.25 6.25 19.68
CA ARG A 403 -7.21 5.56 18.80
C ARG A 403 -7.78 6.49 17.72
N LEU A 404 -8.02 7.76 18.03
CA LEU A 404 -8.43 8.76 17.04
C LEU A 404 -7.32 9.00 16.00
N GLN A 405 -6.06 9.12 16.42
CA GLN A 405 -4.91 9.21 15.52
C GLN A 405 -4.79 7.99 14.61
N ILE A 406 -4.99 6.78 15.15
CA ILE A 406 -5.02 5.54 14.35
C ILE A 406 -6.12 5.62 13.29
N ALA A 407 -7.36 5.95 13.67
CA ALA A 407 -8.46 6.08 12.73
C ALA A 407 -8.20 7.13 11.63
N GLN A 408 -7.61 8.29 11.99
CA GLN A 408 -7.23 9.34 11.04
C GLN A 408 -6.15 8.87 10.06
N VAL A 409 -5.10 8.22 10.55
CA VAL A 409 -3.98 7.73 9.73
C VAL A 409 -4.46 6.64 8.77
N LEU A 410 -5.31 5.74 9.25
CA LEU A 410 -5.87 4.65 8.46
C LEU A 410 -6.83 5.15 7.35
N THR A 411 -7.54 6.26 7.57
CA THR A 411 -8.51 6.84 6.62
C THR A 411 -7.95 7.96 5.74
N ASN A 412 -6.68 8.35 5.93
CA ASN A 412 -6.06 9.43 5.16
C ASN A 412 -5.83 8.99 3.71
N LEU A 413 -6.29 9.78 2.73
CA LEU A 413 -6.14 9.49 1.30
C LEU A 413 -4.82 10.01 0.70
N ARG A 414 -4.19 11.01 1.32
CA ARG A 414 -3.04 11.72 0.75
C ARG A 414 -1.69 11.23 1.28
N SER A 415 -1.67 10.48 2.37
CA SER A 415 -0.46 9.95 2.98
C SER A 415 -0.52 8.43 3.12
N GLU A 416 0.58 7.75 2.84
CA GLU A 416 0.73 6.33 3.17
C GLU A 416 1.12 6.14 4.64
N LEU A 417 0.71 5.01 5.23
CA LEU A 417 1.18 4.62 6.55
C LEU A 417 2.69 4.36 6.50
N SER A 418 3.47 5.13 7.26
CA SER A 418 4.87 4.81 7.55
C SER A 418 4.94 3.71 8.61
N TYR A 419 5.80 2.70 8.41
CA TYR A 419 6.00 1.65 9.41
C TYR A 419 6.52 2.22 10.75
N VAL A 420 7.39 3.23 10.71
CA VAL A 420 7.85 3.93 11.93
C VAL A 420 6.67 4.59 12.65
N GLY A 421 5.74 5.18 11.91
CA GLY A 421 4.49 5.74 12.46
C GLY A 421 3.62 4.66 13.11
N VAL A 422 3.50 3.50 12.47
CA VAL A 422 2.80 2.32 13.02
C VAL A 422 3.44 1.87 14.33
N LEU A 423 4.76 1.72 14.38
CA LEU A 423 5.47 1.31 15.59
C LEU A 423 5.28 2.33 16.72
N SER A 424 5.29 3.63 16.41
CA SER A 424 5.04 4.68 17.41
C SER A 424 3.63 4.61 17.99
N LEU A 425 2.60 4.46 17.15
CA LEU A 425 1.21 4.31 17.59
C LEU A 425 1.00 3.00 18.35
N SER A 426 1.64 1.91 17.90
CA SER A 426 1.64 0.60 18.56
C SER A 426 2.20 0.68 19.97
N SER A 427 3.36 1.32 20.15
CA SER A 427 3.98 1.53 21.46
C SER A 427 3.07 2.29 22.43
N LYS A 428 2.45 3.39 21.96
CA LYS A 428 1.48 4.15 22.78
C LYS A 428 0.29 3.26 23.17
N MET A 429 -0.18 2.42 22.27
CA MET A 429 -1.29 1.52 22.56
C MET A 429 -0.90 0.43 23.57
N SER A 430 0.31 -0.12 23.47
CA SER A 430 0.85 -1.06 24.46
C SER A 430 0.93 -0.45 25.85
N ASP A 431 1.30 0.84 25.97
CA ASP A 431 1.26 1.55 27.24
C ASP A 431 -0.17 1.65 27.81
N HIS A 432 -1.15 1.97 26.97
CA HIS A 432 -2.56 1.99 27.38
C HIS A 432 -3.04 0.61 27.83
N TYR A 433 -2.66 -0.47 27.13
CA TYR A 433 -2.98 -1.84 27.53
C TYR A 433 -2.38 -2.20 28.89
N ARG A 434 -1.13 -1.81 29.14
CA ARG A 434 -0.44 -2.06 30.41
C ARG A 434 -1.14 -1.36 31.57
N VAL A 435 -1.48 -0.08 31.41
CA VAL A 435 -2.19 0.69 32.44
C VAL A 435 -3.59 0.14 32.68
N SER A 436 -4.33 -0.18 31.61
CA SER A 436 -5.67 -0.75 31.71
C SER A 436 -5.66 -2.16 32.31
N GLY A 437 -4.66 -2.97 32.00
CA GLY A 437 -4.45 -4.30 32.57
C GLY A 437 -4.19 -4.23 34.08
N ALA A 438 -3.26 -3.38 34.51
CA ALA A 438 -2.98 -3.17 35.93
C ALA A 438 -4.22 -2.68 36.72
N PHE A 439 -5.01 -1.78 36.12
CA PHE A 439 -6.27 -1.34 36.72
C PHE A 439 -7.29 -2.49 36.84
N THR A 440 -7.40 -3.30 35.79
CA THR A 440 -8.32 -4.45 35.74
C THR A 440 -7.93 -5.52 36.75
N ASP A 441 -6.63 -5.81 36.88
CA ASP A 441 -6.11 -6.79 37.83
C ASP A 441 -6.34 -6.35 39.28
N ALA A 442 -6.11 -5.06 39.58
CA ALA A 442 -6.36 -4.50 40.90
C ALA A 442 -7.84 -4.51 41.31
N ASN A 443 -8.75 -4.43 40.33
CA ASN A 443 -10.21 -4.34 40.56
C ASN A 443 -10.97 -5.60 40.09
N LYS A 444 -10.27 -6.73 39.90
CA LYS A 444 -10.83 -7.96 39.33
C LYS A 444 -12.01 -8.52 40.12
N THR A 445 -12.07 -8.28 41.42
CA THR A 445 -13.15 -8.73 42.32
C THR A 445 -14.45 -7.96 42.15
N VAL A 446 -14.37 -6.68 41.74
CA VAL A 446 -15.54 -5.79 41.58
C VAL A 446 -15.99 -5.76 40.12
N MET A 447 -15.07 -5.87 39.18
CA MET A 447 -15.37 -5.91 37.75
C MET A 447 -15.93 -7.27 37.34
N THR A 448 -16.97 -7.29 36.51
CA THR A 448 -17.50 -8.51 35.90
C THR A 448 -16.62 -8.96 34.72
N SER A 449 -16.77 -10.22 34.31
CA SER A 449 -16.11 -10.74 33.11
C SER A 449 -16.55 -9.96 31.86
N PHE A 450 -17.85 -9.65 31.74
CA PHE A 450 -18.39 -8.75 30.72
C PHE A 450 -17.62 -7.42 30.61
N HIS A 451 -17.41 -6.72 31.73
CA HIS A 451 -16.69 -5.43 31.74
C HIS A 451 -15.25 -5.57 31.23
N ARG A 452 -14.54 -6.61 31.67
CA ARG A 452 -13.16 -6.88 31.22
C ARG A 452 -13.09 -7.22 29.74
N ASN A 453 -14.02 -8.05 29.27
CA ASN A 453 -14.12 -8.43 27.87
C ASN A 453 -14.41 -7.22 26.99
N LEU A 454 -15.43 -6.42 27.33
CA LEU A 454 -15.82 -5.23 26.54
C LEU A 454 -14.71 -4.16 26.49
N LEU A 455 -14.02 -3.91 27.62
CA LEU A 455 -12.90 -2.98 27.64
C LEU A 455 -11.74 -3.47 26.79
N ASN A 456 -11.32 -4.73 26.95
CA ASN A 456 -10.24 -5.32 26.16
C ASN A 456 -10.59 -5.31 24.66
N TYR A 457 -11.83 -5.65 24.33
CA TYR A 457 -12.33 -5.67 22.96
C TYR A 457 -12.22 -4.28 22.30
N THR A 458 -12.75 -3.25 22.95
CA THR A 458 -12.76 -1.87 22.44
C THR A 458 -11.36 -1.29 22.27
N LEU A 459 -10.43 -1.62 23.19
CA LEU A 459 -9.05 -1.17 23.13
C LEU A 459 -8.26 -1.88 22.02
N ARG A 460 -8.33 -3.22 21.97
CA ARG A 460 -7.47 -4.06 21.12
C ARG A 460 -7.87 -4.06 19.65
N ARG A 461 -9.13 -3.85 19.33
CA ARG A 461 -9.61 -3.90 17.93
C ARG A 461 -8.87 -2.94 17.00
N SER A 462 -8.41 -1.79 17.51
CA SER A 462 -7.66 -0.80 16.70
C SER A 462 -6.27 -1.28 16.27
N THR A 463 -5.70 -2.30 16.93
CA THR A 463 -4.37 -2.85 16.61
C THR A 463 -4.38 -3.67 15.33
N ILE A 464 -5.46 -4.40 15.07
CA ILE A 464 -5.56 -5.27 13.89
C ILE A 464 -5.43 -4.46 12.59
N PRO A 465 -6.27 -3.44 12.31
CA PRO A 465 -6.16 -2.66 11.08
C PRO A 465 -4.91 -1.78 11.03
N LEU A 466 -4.34 -1.39 12.19
CA LEU A 466 -3.07 -0.65 12.24
C LEU A 466 -1.89 -1.46 11.68
N HIS A 467 -1.86 -2.77 11.95
CA HIS A 467 -0.74 -3.64 11.61
C HIS A 467 -0.98 -4.55 10.40
N CYS A 468 -2.23 -4.76 9.95
CA CYS A 468 -2.60 -5.77 8.94
C CYS A 468 -1.82 -5.66 7.62
N SER A 469 -1.63 -4.44 7.12
CA SER A 469 -0.91 -4.20 5.86
C SER A 469 0.56 -4.62 5.92
N PHE A 470 1.22 -4.39 7.06
CA PHE A 470 2.60 -4.81 7.30
C PHE A 470 2.68 -6.28 7.72
N ALA A 471 1.66 -6.82 8.40
CA ALA A 471 1.58 -8.24 8.71
C ALA A 471 1.60 -9.11 7.44
N LEU A 472 0.92 -8.67 6.38
CA LEU A 472 1.00 -9.34 5.07
C LEU A 472 2.42 -9.25 4.47
N GLN A 473 3.07 -8.08 4.58
CA GLN A 473 4.43 -7.90 4.08
C GLN A 473 5.49 -8.69 4.85
N ALA A 474 5.20 -9.13 6.07
CA ALA A 474 6.10 -9.94 6.89
C ALA A 474 6.50 -11.27 6.22
N ARG A 475 5.71 -11.73 5.25
CA ARG A 475 5.99 -12.92 4.43
C ARG A 475 7.20 -12.76 3.51
N VAL A 476 7.39 -11.54 3.00
CA VAL A 476 8.46 -11.23 2.03
C VAL A 476 9.61 -10.50 2.72
N ASN A 477 9.33 -9.76 3.79
CA ASN A 477 10.30 -8.97 4.52
C ASN A 477 10.24 -9.23 6.04
N PRO A 478 11.26 -9.87 6.63
CA PRO A 478 11.30 -10.18 8.06
C PRO A 478 11.18 -8.96 8.99
N LEU A 479 11.49 -7.75 8.52
CA LEU A 479 11.38 -6.51 9.31
C LEU A 479 9.96 -6.25 9.83
N TYR A 480 8.94 -6.78 9.16
CA TYR A 480 7.54 -6.57 9.52
C TYR A 480 6.97 -7.66 10.43
N HIS A 481 7.79 -8.60 10.90
CA HIS A 481 7.33 -9.70 11.76
C HIS A 481 6.72 -9.22 13.09
N TYR A 482 7.15 -8.05 13.60
CA TYR A 482 6.50 -7.43 14.76
C TYR A 482 5.01 -7.10 14.51
N SER A 483 4.67 -6.61 13.32
CA SER A 483 3.27 -6.36 12.94
C SER A 483 2.45 -7.63 12.88
N LEU A 484 3.01 -8.69 12.28
CA LEU A 484 2.35 -9.99 12.23
C LEU A 484 2.03 -10.50 13.65
N LYS A 485 3.04 -10.49 14.53
CA LYS A 485 2.87 -10.87 15.93
C LYS A 485 1.81 -10.01 16.64
N SER A 486 1.88 -8.69 16.45
CA SER A 486 0.94 -7.76 17.11
C SER A 486 -0.51 -7.98 16.65
N CYS A 487 -0.74 -8.25 15.36
CA CYS A 487 -2.06 -8.65 14.86
C CYS A 487 -2.54 -9.94 15.49
N LEU A 488 -1.70 -10.99 15.49
CA LEU A 488 -2.07 -12.31 16.02
C LEU A 488 -2.36 -12.25 17.52
N ASP A 489 -1.51 -11.60 18.31
CA ASP A 489 -1.71 -11.45 19.76
C ASP A 489 -3.02 -10.71 20.06
N ALA A 490 -3.33 -9.63 19.32
CA ALA A 490 -4.59 -8.91 19.47
C ALA A 490 -5.80 -9.78 19.08
N THR A 491 -5.72 -10.49 17.96
CA THR A 491 -6.76 -11.38 17.46
C THR A 491 -7.06 -12.52 18.43
N MET A 492 -6.04 -13.21 18.95
CA MET A 492 -6.23 -14.33 19.88
C MET A 492 -6.89 -13.86 21.19
N LEU A 493 -6.51 -12.69 21.71
CA LEU A 493 -7.11 -12.12 22.92
C LEU A 493 -8.57 -11.70 22.72
N ILE A 494 -8.96 -11.30 21.50
CA ILE A 494 -10.34 -10.93 21.19
C ILE A 494 -11.22 -12.18 21.01
N LEU A 495 -10.69 -13.23 20.37
CA LEU A 495 -11.45 -14.44 20.07
C LEU A 495 -11.52 -15.43 21.25
N SER A 496 -10.67 -15.26 22.25
CA SER A 496 -10.71 -16.04 23.49
C SER A 496 -11.04 -15.17 24.70
N PRO A 497 -12.26 -14.57 24.76
CA PRO A 497 -12.68 -13.77 25.91
C PRO A 497 -12.87 -14.65 27.16
N GLU A 498 -12.88 -14.03 28.34
CA GLU A 498 -13.26 -14.74 29.57
C GLU A 498 -14.71 -15.23 29.47
N PRO A 499 -15.06 -16.43 29.98
CA PRO A 499 -16.42 -16.96 29.90
C PRO A 499 -17.44 -16.00 30.53
N ASP A 500 -18.41 -15.58 29.71
CA ASP A 500 -19.51 -14.69 30.10
C ASP A 500 -20.67 -14.85 29.10
N ASP A 501 -21.84 -15.27 29.57
CA ASP A 501 -22.98 -15.60 28.71
C ASP A 501 -23.54 -14.36 27.99
N CYS A 502 -23.55 -13.20 28.67
CA CYS A 502 -24.02 -11.94 28.09
C CYS A 502 -23.10 -11.49 26.96
N PHE A 503 -21.77 -11.58 27.16
CA PHE A 503 -20.79 -11.25 26.12
C PHE A 503 -20.84 -12.24 24.96
N ALA A 504 -21.02 -13.53 25.23
CA ALA A 504 -21.18 -14.55 24.19
C ALA A 504 -22.46 -14.34 23.36
N CYS A 505 -23.56 -13.95 24.00
CA CYS A 505 -24.79 -13.56 23.32
C CYS A 505 -24.55 -12.36 22.40
N LEU A 506 -23.88 -11.32 22.91
CA LEU A 506 -23.54 -10.11 22.16
C LEU A 506 -22.66 -10.39 20.93
N MET A 507 -21.68 -11.29 21.05
CA MET A 507 -20.85 -11.74 19.92
C MET A 507 -21.62 -12.55 18.88
N SER A 508 -22.74 -13.17 19.27
CA SER A 508 -23.59 -14.01 18.40
C SER A 508 -24.74 -13.23 17.76
N THR A 509 -25.19 -12.11 18.34
CA THR A 509 -26.35 -11.35 17.85
C THR A 509 -26.00 -9.91 17.45
N GLY A 510 -24.93 -9.35 18.00
CA GLY A 510 -24.53 -7.97 17.82
C GLY A 510 -24.01 -7.65 16.42
N GLY A 511 -24.43 -6.52 15.87
CA GLY A 511 -23.92 -5.93 14.63
C GLY A 511 -22.78 -4.93 14.84
N GLY A 512 -22.48 -4.17 13.78
CA GLY A 512 -21.46 -3.11 13.81
C GLY A 512 -20.10 -3.64 14.26
N LEU A 513 -19.51 -3.00 15.28
CA LEU A 513 -18.21 -3.37 15.83
C LEU A 513 -18.10 -4.87 16.19
N PHE A 514 -19.16 -5.48 16.73
CA PHE A 514 -19.14 -6.89 17.17
C PHE A 514 -19.00 -7.86 16.01
N ARG A 515 -19.55 -7.49 14.85
CA ARG A 515 -19.46 -8.25 13.60
C ARG A 515 -18.14 -7.98 12.86
N GLU A 516 -17.72 -6.71 12.77
CA GLU A 516 -16.56 -6.32 11.98
C GLU A 516 -15.25 -6.91 12.49
N VAL A 517 -15.07 -6.98 13.82
CA VAL A 517 -13.83 -7.54 14.37
C VAL A 517 -13.74 -9.05 14.14
N ILE A 518 -14.86 -9.77 14.12
CA ILE A 518 -14.87 -11.20 13.75
C ILE A 518 -14.34 -11.34 12.33
N ARG A 519 -14.77 -10.49 11.39
CA ARG A 519 -14.27 -10.48 10.01
C ARG A 519 -12.76 -10.23 9.95
N GLU A 520 -12.27 -9.20 10.65
CA GLU A 520 -10.84 -8.85 10.68
C GLU A 520 -9.98 -9.95 11.30
N ALA A 521 -10.36 -10.44 12.47
CA ALA A 521 -9.69 -11.49 13.22
C ALA A 521 -9.63 -12.80 12.42
N GLY A 522 -10.75 -13.19 11.79
CA GLY A 522 -10.85 -14.40 10.99
C GLY A 522 -9.94 -14.39 9.78
N SER A 523 -9.80 -13.23 9.16
CA SER A 523 -8.93 -13.05 8.00
C SER A 523 -7.45 -13.19 8.41
N ILE A 524 -7.04 -12.61 9.54
CA ILE A 524 -5.65 -12.72 10.03
C ILE A 524 -5.30 -14.17 10.42
N ILE A 525 -6.18 -14.86 11.14
CA ILE A 525 -5.95 -16.28 11.49
C ILE A 525 -5.90 -17.14 10.23
N SER A 526 -6.84 -16.94 9.30
CA SER A 526 -6.89 -17.68 8.05
C SER A 526 -5.60 -17.51 7.24
N LEU A 527 -5.09 -16.27 7.16
CA LEU A 527 -3.85 -15.95 6.46
C LEU A 527 -2.65 -16.63 7.12
N GLU A 528 -2.52 -16.54 8.44
CA GLU A 528 -1.42 -17.17 9.16
C GLU A 528 -1.47 -18.70 9.07
N LEU A 529 -2.66 -19.29 9.22
CA LEU A 529 -2.84 -20.74 9.14
C LEU A 529 -2.46 -21.29 7.77
N LEU A 530 -2.89 -20.64 6.68
CA LEU A 530 -2.51 -21.04 5.33
C LEU A 530 -1.01 -20.85 5.07
N ALA A 531 -0.44 -19.71 5.50
CA ALA A 531 0.98 -19.44 5.34
C ALA A 531 1.85 -20.49 6.06
N GLN A 532 1.49 -20.86 7.29
CA GLN A 532 2.20 -21.90 8.05
C GLN A 532 2.03 -23.27 7.40
N THR A 533 0.82 -23.63 6.97
CA THR A 533 0.56 -24.89 6.27
C THR A 533 1.41 -25.01 4.99
N ASN A 534 1.45 -23.96 4.17
CA ASN A 534 2.24 -23.94 2.94
C ASN A 534 3.76 -24.00 3.21
N ALA A 535 4.25 -23.26 4.22
CA ALA A 535 5.66 -23.29 4.60
C ALA A 535 6.10 -24.69 5.06
N GLN A 536 5.27 -25.35 5.87
CA GLN A 536 5.55 -26.70 6.36
C GLN A 536 5.40 -27.79 5.28
N GLN A 537 4.60 -27.55 4.25
CA GLN A 537 4.56 -28.41 3.08
C GLN A 537 5.87 -28.31 2.30
N LEU A 538 6.41 -27.10 2.12
CA LEU A 538 7.65 -26.85 1.37
C LEU A 538 8.91 -27.39 2.08
N ASP A 539 8.98 -27.31 3.41
CA ASP A 539 10.13 -27.81 4.19
C ASP A 539 10.02 -29.29 4.59
N GLY A 540 8.90 -29.95 4.25
CA GLY A 540 8.64 -31.36 4.52
C GLY A 540 8.23 -31.67 5.97
N THR A 541 7.94 -30.66 6.80
CA THR A 541 7.55 -30.83 8.21
C THR A 541 6.04 -30.91 8.44
N LEU A 542 5.22 -30.91 7.39
CA LEU A 542 3.76 -30.85 7.46
C LEU A 542 3.11 -31.86 8.41
N HIS A 543 3.62 -33.10 8.45
CA HIS A 543 3.11 -34.18 9.32
C HIS A 543 3.75 -34.21 10.72
N SER A 544 4.64 -33.28 11.04
CA SER A 544 5.17 -33.11 12.39
C SER A 544 4.12 -32.44 13.27
N ALA A 545 4.01 -32.86 14.53
CA ALA A 545 3.08 -32.28 15.48
C ALA A 545 3.39 -30.78 15.71
N SER A 546 2.51 -29.90 15.24
CA SER A 546 2.65 -28.45 15.39
C SER A 546 1.54 -27.91 16.29
N LYS A 547 1.84 -27.76 17.59
CA LYS A 547 0.90 -27.18 18.56
C LYS A 547 0.40 -25.79 18.15
N TYR A 548 1.21 -25.04 17.41
CA TYR A 548 0.87 -23.71 16.92
C TYR A 548 -0.16 -23.76 15.78
N ARG A 549 0.08 -24.60 14.75
CA ARG A 549 -0.86 -24.79 13.63
C ARG A 549 -2.19 -25.36 14.13
N ASP A 550 -2.13 -26.33 15.04
CA ASP A 550 -3.32 -26.93 15.64
C ASP A 550 -4.14 -25.90 16.41
N GLY A 551 -3.48 -25.02 17.18
CA GLY A 551 -4.15 -23.91 17.87
C GLY A 551 -4.85 -22.94 16.92
N LEU A 552 -4.21 -22.56 15.80
CA LEU A 552 -4.83 -21.71 14.78
C LEU A 552 -6.02 -22.39 14.10
N LYS A 553 -5.93 -23.70 13.85
CA LYS A 553 -7.02 -24.50 13.27
C LYS A 553 -8.21 -24.61 14.22
N VAL A 554 -7.99 -24.73 15.54
CA VAL A 554 -9.05 -24.68 16.56
C VAL A 554 -9.75 -23.33 16.54
N ASN A 555 -8.99 -22.23 16.57
CA ASN A 555 -9.59 -20.88 16.52
C ASN A 555 -10.43 -20.68 15.25
N LEU A 556 -9.96 -21.16 14.09
CA LEU A 556 -10.73 -21.10 12.84
C LEU A 556 -12.06 -21.87 12.94
N LYS A 557 -12.05 -23.06 13.57
CA LYS A 557 -13.27 -23.85 13.79
C LYS A 557 -14.26 -23.16 14.72
N ASP A 558 -13.77 -22.56 15.80
CA ASP A 558 -14.60 -21.79 16.73
C ASP A 558 -15.26 -20.60 16.01
N MET A 559 -14.54 -19.96 15.08
CA MET A 559 -15.09 -18.90 14.24
C MET A 559 -16.11 -19.38 13.20
N ILE A 560 -15.91 -20.56 12.61
CA ILE A 560 -16.92 -21.18 11.73
C ILE A 560 -18.20 -21.46 12.52
N GLN A 561 -18.09 -21.95 13.76
CA GLN A 561 -19.24 -22.18 14.63
C GLN A 561 -19.93 -20.87 15.03
N LEU A 562 -19.16 -19.84 15.39
CA LEU A 562 -19.71 -18.52 15.73
C LEU A 562 -20.44 -17.91 14.53
N SER A 563 -19.84 -17.91 13.34
CA SER A 563 -20.50 -17.38 12.12
C SER A 563 -21.78 -18.15 11.78
N LEU A 564 -21.83 -19.46 11.98
CA LEU A 564 -23.06 -20.24 11.80
C LEU A 564 -24.14 -19.85 12.81
N ARG A 565 -23.77 -19.71 14.09
CA ARG A 565 -24.70 -19.27 15.15
C ARG A 565 -25.28 -17.90 14.83
N ARG A 566 -24.46 -16.96 14.34
CA ARG A 566 -24.93 -15.64 13.91
C ARG A 566 -26.01 -15.73 12.81
N ILE A 567 -25.83 -16.63 11.83
CA ILE A 567 -26.83 -16.87 10.78
C ILE A 567 -28.12 -17.45 11.38
N GLN A 568 -28.01 -18.39 12.32
CA GLN A 568 -29.17 -18.95 13.04
C GLN A 568 -29.95 -17.87 13.82
N GLU A 569 -29.24 -16.89 14.36
CA GLU A 569 -29.80 -15.75 15.10
C GLU A 569 -30.37 -14.63 14.21
N GLY A 570 -30.40 -14.81 12.88
CA GLY A 570 -31.06 -13.91 11.93
C GLY A 570 -30.11 -13.03 11.12
N GLU A 571 -28.80 -13.28 11.15
CA GLU A 571 -27.86 -12.69 10.19
C GLU A 571 -28.10 -13.29 8.80
N THR A 572 -28.42 -12.44 7.84
CA THR A 572 -28.73 -12.89 6.47
C THR A 572 -27.48 -13.05 5.60
N ASN A 573 -26.30 -12.65 6.08
CA ASN A 573 -25.06 -12.76 5.34
C ASN A 573 -24.36 -14.10 5.60
N MET A 574 -24.26 -14.91 4.55
CA MET A 574 -23.65 -16.23 4.56
C MET A 574 -22.15 -16.24 4.24
N LYS A 575 -21.62 -15.16 3.67
CA LYS A 575 -20.30 -15.16 2.99
C LYS A 575 -19.14 -15.40 3.96
N SER A 576 -19.19 -14.82 5.17
CA SER A 576 -18.17 -15.04 6.19
C SER A 576 -18.07 -16.51 6.61
N HIS A 577 -19.21 -17.18 6.79
CA HIS A 577 -19.25 -18.61 7.14
C HIS A 577 -18.70 -19.48 6.01
N THR A 578 -19.14 -19.23 4.77
CA THR A 578 -18.63 -19.93 3.58
C THR A 578 -17.12 -19.72 3.41
N PHE A 579 -16.63 -18.48 3.58
CA PHE A 579 -15.20 -18.15 3.49
C PHE A 579 -14.35 -18.94 4.47
N LEU A 580 -14.69 -18.91 5.76
CA LEU A 580 -13.92 -19.63 6.79
C LEU A 580 -13.97 -21.16 6.56
N SER A 581 -15.10 -21.68 6.08
CA SER A 581 -15.26 -23.10 5.74
C SER A 581 -14.38 -23.51 4.55
N MET A 582 -14.24 -22.64 3.54
CA MET A 582 -13.34 -22.85 2.40
C MET A 582 -11.87 -22.82 2.84
N ILE A 583 -11.48 -21.91 3.74
CA ILE A 583 -10.11 -21.87 4.31
C ILE A 583 -9.78 -23.18 5.01
N LEU A 584 -10.68 -23.67 5.87
CA LEU A 584 -10.46 -24.93 6.59
C LEU A 584 -10.30 -26.11 5.62
N ALA A 585 -11.13 -26.16 4.58
CA ALA A 585 -11.04 -27.19 3.55
C ALA A 585 -9.75 -27.11 2.72
N GLN A 586 -9.25 -25.90 2.42
CA GLN A 586 -7.96 -25.71 1.76
C GLN A 586 -6.81 -26.22 2.63
N VAL A 587 -6.80 -25.91 3.93
CA VAL A 587 -5.79 -26.39 4.87
C VAL A 587 -5.81 -27.92 4.95
N GLU A 588 -7.00 -28.51 5.10
CA GLU A 588 -7.17 -29.97 5.18
C GLU A 588 -6.82 -30.67 3.87
N ALA A 589 -7.04 -30.02 2.72
CA ALA A 589 -6.65 -30.56 1.43
C ALA A 589 -5.13 -30.63 1.28
N ILE A 590 -4.41 -29.57 1.71
CA ILE A 590 -2.94 -29.53 1.74
C ILE A 590 -2.38 -30.60 2.69
N GLU A 591 -2.96 -30.76 3.88
CA GLU A 591 -2.54 -31.76 4.86
C GLU A 591 -2.71 -33.21 4.38
N ASN A 592 -3.72 -33.47 3.53
CA ASN A 592 -4.03 -34.80 3.01
C ASN A 592 -3.49 -35.05 1.58
N ASP A 593 -2.76 -34.10 1.01
CA ASP A 593 -2.24 -34.13 -0.37
C ASP A 593 -3.35 -34.40 -1.42
N THR A 594 -4.49 -33.70 -1.27
CA THR A 594 -5.66 -33.78 -2.16
C THR A 594 -5.87 -32.46 -2.92
N SER A 595 -6.70 -32.47 -3.98
CA SER A 595 -6.98 -31.23 -4.74
C SER A 595 -7.62 -30.16 -3.84
N CYS A 596 -6.93 -29.01 -3.77
CA CYS A 596 -7.41 -27.85 -3.05
C CYS A 596 -8.67 -27.28 -3.69
N GLU A 597 -8.71 -27.20 -5.01
CA GLU A 597 -9.81 -26.63 -5.79
C GLU A 597 -11.11 -27.41 -5.54
N LEU A 598 -11.08 -28.74 -5.69
CA LEU A 598 -12.24 -29.60 -5.45
C LEU A 598 -12.71 -29.53 -4.00
N SER A 599 -11.79 -29.52 -3.04
CA SER A 599 -12.10 -29.46 -1.60
C SER A 599 -12.71 -28.11 -1.22
N ILE A 600 -12.19 -27.01 -1.75
CA ILE A 600 -12.72 -25.65 -1.57
C ILE A 600 -14.13 -25.57 -2.15
N ALA A 601 -14.34 -26.00 -3.40
CA ALA A 601 -15.65 -25.96 -4.05
C ALA A 601 -16.68 -26.83 -3.30
N ARG A 602 -16.28 -28.03 -2.84
CA ARG A 602 -17.16 -28.90 -2.07
C ARG A 602 -17.57 -28.27 -0.75
N SER A 603 -16.63 -27.66 -0.04
CA SER A 603 -16.90 -26.94 1.20
C SER A 603 -17.81 -25.73 0.99
N ALA A 604 -17.59 -24.98 -0.10
CA ALA A 604 -18.46 -23.87 -0.49
C ALA A 604 -19.90 -24.35 -0.74
N GLN A 605 -20.08 -25.43 -1.49
CA GLN A 605 -21.39 -26.03 -1.74
C GLN A 605 -22.08 -26.44 -0.42
N VAL A 606 -21.41 -27.25 0.41
CA VAL A 606 -22.00 -27.77 1.66
C VAL A 606 -22.38 -26.64 2.63
N SER A 607 -21.51 -25.64 2.78
CA SER A 607 -21.78 -24.49 3.65
C SER A 607 -22.93 -23.63 3.12
N LEU A 608 -23.04 -23.43 1.80
CA LEU A 608 -24.15 -22.68 1.20
C LEU A 608 -25.48 -23.43 1.29
N GLU A 609 -25.51 -24.74 1.10
CA GLU A 609 -26.71 -25.56 1.30
C GLU A 609 -27.21 -25.48 2.75
N LEU A 610 -26.28 -25.54 3.71
CA LEU A 610 -26.59 -25.38 5.13
C LEU A 610 -27.17 -23.98 5.41
N CYS A 611 -26.53 -22.92 4.90
CA CYS A 611 -27.00 -21.55 5.06
C CYS A 611 -28.38 -21.36 4.43
N LEU A 612 -28.60 -21.89 3.21
CA LEU A 612 -29.88 -21.80 2.53
C LEU A 612 -31.00 -22.44 3.35
N LYS A 613 -30.76 -23.61 3.93
CA LYS A 613 -31.73 -24.31 4.78
C LYS A 613 -32.11 -23.48 6.00
N ILE A 614 -31.13 -22.85 6.65
CA ILE A 614 -31.37 -21.99 7.81
C ILE A 614 -32.19 -20.76 7.39
N LEU A 615 -31.78 -20.06 6.32
CA LEU A 615 -32.49 -18.88 5.81
C LEU A 615 -33.92 -19.21 5.39
N GLN A 616 -34.15 -20.35 4.72
CA GLN A 616 -35.50 -20.81 4.36
C GLN A 616 -36.36 -21.06 5.60
N SER A 617 -35.81 -21.73 6.63
CA SER A 617 -36.56 -21.97 7.86
C SER A 617 -36.96 -20.68 8.58
N GLN A 618 -36.14 -19.63 8.50
CA GLN A 618 -36.47 -18.30 9.04
C GLN A 618 -37.56 -17.60 8.22
N LEU A 619 -37.50 -17.69 6.88
CA LEU A 619 -38.53 -17.13 6.00
C LEU A 619 -39.89 -17.81 6.24
N ASP A 620 -39.90 -19.13 6.38
CA ASP A 620 -41.12 -19.89 6.66
C ASP A 620 -41.74 -19.50 8.01
N GLN A 621 -40.92 -19.28 9.04
CA GLN A 621 -41.38 -18.80 10.36
C GLN A 621 -42.02 -17.41 10.29
N ASN A 622 -41.43 -16.47 9.54
CA ASN A 622 -41.95 -15.10 9.39
C ASN A 622 -43.24 -15.03 8.53
N SER A 623 -43.38 -15.95 7.57
CA SER A 623 -44.55 -16.06 6.69
C SER A 623 -45.83 -16.40 7.46
N PHE A 624 -45.73 -17.22 8.53
CA PHE A 624 -46.86 -17.60 9.38
C PHE A 624 -47.36 -16.44 10.25
N THR A 625 -46.50 -15.48 10.62
CA THR A 625 -46.85 -14.29 11.40
C THR A 625 -47.46 -13.16 10.54
N SER A 626 -47.08 -13.06 9.26
CA SER A 626 -47.49 -11.97 8.34
C SER A 626 -48.91 -12.12 7.75
N ALA A 627 -49.60 -13.25 7.95
CA ALA A 627 -50.93 -13.47 7.37
C ALA A 627 -52.04 -12.54 7.92
N CYS A 628 -51.75 -11.71 8.94
CA CYS A 628 -52.75 -10.84 9.58
C CYS A 628 -52.81 -9.39 9.05
N GLU A 629 -51.86 -8.93 8.24
CA GLU A 629 -51.86 -7.54 7.75
C GLU A 629 -51.63 -7.45 6.22
N GLN A 630 -52.65 -7.85 5.45
CA GLN A 630 -52.70 -7.58 4.01
C GLN A 630 -53.51 -6.31 3.72
N GLY A 631 -52.82 -5.17 3.69
CA GLY A 631 -53.39 -3.92 3.20
C GLY A 631 -52.31 -3.02 2.61
N LEU A 632 -52.32 -2.87 1.28
CA LEU A 632 -51.53 -1.92 0.47
C LEU A 632 -50.03 -2.24 0.27
N ARG A 633 -49.73 -3.14 -0.68
CA ARG A 633 -48.46 -3.12 -1.43
C ARG A 633 -48.78 -2.86 -2.91
N LEU A 634 -48.33 -1.73 -3.45
CA LEU A 634 -48.40 -1.43 -4.88
C LEU A 634 -47.14 -1.97 -5.58
N PRO A 635 -47.27 -2.73 -6.68
CA PRO A 635 -46.12 -3.15 -7.49
C PRO A 635 -45.82 -2.06 -8.53
N GLY A 636 -44.67 -1.40 -8.42
CA GLY A 636 -44.14 -0.51 -9.45
C GLY A 636 -43.20 -1.26 -10.42
N PRO A 637 -43.14 -0.90 -11.72
CA PRO A 637 -42.39 -1.62 -12.74
C PRO A 637 -40.98 -1.03 -12.96
N TYR A 638 -40.28 -0.71 -11.88
CA TYR A 638 -38.84 -0.45 -11.94
C TYR A 638 -38.13 -1.68 -11.40
N ASP A 639 -37.16 -2.15 -12.17
CA ASP A 639 -36.25 -3.23 -11.84
C ASP A 639 -35.42 -2.78 -10.63
N ASP A 640 -35.97 -2.94 -9.42
CA ASP A 640 -35.40 -2.55 -8.12
C ASP A 640 -34.25 -3.49 -7.72
N GLN A 641 -33.29 -3.73 -8.62
CA GLN A 641 -32.11 -4.53 -8.30
C GLN A 641 -31.10 -3.83 -7.39
N ASP A 642 -31.21 -2.52 -7.11
CA ASP A 642 -30.23 -1.79 -6.29
C ASP A 642 -30.80 -0.56 -5.54
N ILE A 643 -31.94 -0.68 -4.86
CA ILE A 643 -32.43 0.41 -4.00
C ILE A 643 -31.78 0.36 -2.61
N PHE A 644 -30.60 0.99 -2.52
CA PHE A 644 -29.91 1.45 -1.31
C PHE A 644 -29.70 0.44 -0.17
N GLY A 645 -29.37 -0.80 -0.50
CA GLY A 645 -28.74 -1.74 0.43
C GLY A 645 -27.22 -1.75 0.22
N LEU A 646 -26.47 -0.90 0.92
CA LEU A 646 -25.02 -1.05 1.03
C LEU A 646 -24.73 -2.28 1.92
N ASP A 647 -24.91 -3.46 1.34
CA ASP A 647 -24.68 -4.76 1.98
C ASP A 647 -23.16 -4.97 2.13
N LEU A 648 -22.59 -4.29 3.12
CA LEU A 648 -21.16 -4.27 3.49
C LEU A 648 -20.71 -5.58 4.12
N ASP A 649 -20.83 -6.67 3.37
CA ASP A 649 -20.35 -7.95 3.83
C ASP A 649 -19.74 -8.65 2.61
N MET A 650 -18.41 -8.54 2.53
CA MET A 650 -17.51 -9.04 1.46
C MET A 650 -17.59 -8.36 0.09
N ASP A 651 -18.15 -7.16 -0.03
CA ASP A 651 -17.98 -6.32 -1.25
C ASP A 651 -16.53 -5.84 -1.46
N PHE A 652 -15.59 -6.26 -0.61
CA PHE A 652 -14.15 -6.28 -0.86
C PHE A 652 -13.74 -7.24 -1.99
N PHE A 653 -14.53 -8.29 -2.21
CA PHE A 653 -14.41 -9.14 -3.37
C PHE A 653 -15.32 -8.54 -4.44
N PRO A 654 -14.75 -7.94 -5.48
CA PRO A 654 -15.49 -7.10 -6.40
C PRO A 654 -16.65 -7.88 -7.02
N ALA A 655 -17.87 -7.41 -6.78
CA ALA A 655 -19.08 -7.85 -7.46
C ALA A 655 -19.46 -6.97 -8.65
N GLU A 656 -18.74 -5.87 -8.88
CA GLU A 656 -18.81 -5.06 -10.09
C GLU A 656 -17.44 -4.43 -10.32
N GLY A 657 -16.92 -4.59 -11.53
CA GLY A 657 -15.54 -4.26 -11.86
C GLY A 657 -14.64 -5.44 -11.49
N GLY A 658 -14.52 -6.42 -12.40
CA GLY A 658 -13.50 -7.44 -12.25
C GLY A 658 -12.19 -6.75 -11.90
N PHE A 659 -11.51 -7.23 -10.85
CA PHE A 659 -10.10 -6.94 -10.60
C PHE A 659 -9.45 -6.73 -11.94
N GLU A 660 -8.86 -5.57 -12.23
CA GLU A 660 -7.92 -5.49 -13.34
C GLU A 660 -6.69 -6.36 -13.01
N TYR A 661 -6.84 -7.70 -13.01
CA TYR A 661 -5.75 -8.65 -13.25
C TYR A 661 -5.12 -8.23 -14.57
N TYR A 662 -4.19 -7.31 -14.54
CA TYR A 662 -3.17 -7.25 -15.57
C TYR A 662 -2.51 -8.62 -15.54
N ASN A 663 -2.44 -9.30 -16.69
CA ASN A 663 -1.66 -10.52 -16.79
C ASN A 663 -0.20 -10.08 -16.58
N ASN A 664 0.29 -10.18 -15.34
CA ASN A 664 1.59 -9.63 -14.96
C ASN A 664 2.70 -10.49 -15.57
N MET A 665 3.07 -10.18 -16.82
CA MET A 665 4.22 -10.78 -17.46
C MET A 665 5.49 -10.53 -16.67
N LYS A 666 6.33 -11.55 -16.57
CA LYS A 666 7.70 -11.48 -16.08
C LYS A 666 8.62 -11.10 -17.23
N ILE A 667 9.16 -9.89 -17.19
CA ILE A 667 9.92 -9.30 -18.31
C ILE A 667 11.37 -9.09 -17.89
N LEU A 668 12.31 -9.63 -18.67
CA LEU A 668 13.74 -9.35 -18.52
C LEU A 668 14.17 -8.26 -19.51
N ILE A 669 14.78 -7.19 -19.02
CA ILE A 669 15.42 -6.16 -19.81
C ILE A 669 16.94 -6.29 -19.65
N ASN A 670 17.64 -6.58 -20.75
CA ASN A 670 19.10 -6.70 -20.77
C ASN A 670 19.72 -5.35 -21.16
N GLY A 671 20.18 -4.59 -20.17
CA GLY A 671 20.86 -3.29 -20.31
C GLY A 671 20.19 -2.17 -19.52
N GLY A 672 20.92 -1.56 -18.57
CA GLY A 672 20.46 -0.45 -17.72
C GLY A 672 20.78 0.94 -18.27
N GLY A 673 20.64 1.13 -19.59
CA GLY A 673 20.86 2.42 -20.27
C GLY A 673 19.60 3.29 -20.35
N ILE A 674 19.58 4.28 -21.25
CA ILE A 674 18.42 5.17 -21.45
C ILE A 674 17.17 4.37 -21.85
N ALA A 675 17.26 3.56 -22.92
CA ALA A 675 16.12 2.77 -23.41
C ALA A 675 15.63 1.76 -22.38
N GLY A 676 16.55 1.05 -21.72
CA GLY A 676 16.22 0.02 -20.73
C GLY A 676 15.53 0.60 -19.50
N ASN A 677 16.04 1.70 -18.93
CA ASN A 677 15.43 2.34 -17.77
C ASN A 677 14.09 3.02 -18.12
N ALA A 678 13.98 3.63 -19.31
CA ALA A 678 12.72 4.20 -19.78
C ALA A 678 11.64 3.13 -19.99
N LEU A 679 12.00 1.98 -20.58
CA LEU A 679 11.08 0.87 -20.77
C LEU A 679 10.68 0.25 -19.43
N ALA A 680 11.65 0.06 -18.52
CA ALA A 680 11.40 -0.46 -17.18
C ALA A 680 10.43 0.43 -16.40
N PHE A 681 10.54 1.76 -16.52
CA PHE A 681 9.60 2.70 -15.94
C PHE A 681 8.17 2.43 -16.42
N TRP A 682 7.94 2.40 -17.73
CA TRP A 682 6.59 2.23 -18.28
C TRP A 682 5.99 0.85 -18.03
N LEU A 683 6.76 -0.22 -18.21
CA LEU A 683 6.29 -1.58 -17.93
C LEU A 683 5.99 -1.79 -16.44
N SER A 684 6.76 -1.16 -15.54
CA SER A 684 6.46 -1.19 -14.11
C SER A 684 5.17 -0.44 -13.75
N LYS A 685 4.83 0.62 -14.50
CA LYS A 685 3.58 1.37 -14.33
C LYS A 685 2.36 0.56 -14.81
N LEU A 686 2.57 -0.35 -15.77
CA LEU A 686 1.56 -1.32 -16.24
C LEU A 686 1.41 -2.55 -15.32
N GLY A 687 2.08 -2.60 -14.18
CA GLY A 687 1.98 -3.72 -13.22
C GLY A 687 2.86 -4.95 -13.54
N HIS A 688 3.63 -4.96 -14.63
CA HIS A 688 4.47 -6.11 -14.99
C HIS A 688 5.66 -6.32 -14.02
N ILE A 689 6.11 -7.58 -13.90
CA ILE A 689 7.26 -7.95 -13.07
C ILE A 689 8.54 -7.76 -13.88
N VAL A 690 9.17 -6.60 -13.73
CA VAL A 690 10.35 -6.21 -14.53
C VAL A 690 11.65 -6.48 -13.79
N THR A 691 12.57 -7.20 -14.44
CA THR A 691 13.96 -7.34 -14.03
C THR A 691 14.87 -6.66 -15.05
N VAL A 692 15.79 -5.81 -14.61
CA VAL A 692 16.84 -5.20 -15.45
C VAL A 692 18.19 -5.78 -15.04
N VAL A 693 18.92 -6.36 -16.00
CA VAL A 693 20.29 -6.82 -15.79
C VAL A 693 21.27 -5.87 -16.47
N GLU A 694 22.38 -5.58 -15.79
CA GLU A 694 23.44 -4.71 -16.27
C GLU A 694 24.80 -5.38 -16.09
N ARG A 695 25.61 -5.41 -17.15
CA ARG A 695 26.92 -6.08 -17.17
C ARG A 695 27.96 -5.33 -16.33
N PHE A 696 27.80 -4.03 -16.15
CA PHE A 696 28.68 -3.25 -15.29
C PHE A 696 28.35 -3.46 -13.80
N PRO A 697 29.34 -3.38 -12.90
CA PRO A 697 29.14 -3.61 -11.47
C PRO A 697 28.26 -2.54 -10.78
N THR A 698 28.08 -1.40 -11.42
CA THR A 698 27.22 -0.30 -10.97
C THR A 698 26.50 0.32 -12.16
N LEU A 699 25.46 1.12 -11.90
CA LEU A 699 24.81 1.91 -12.94
C LEU A 699 25.86 2.76 -13.68
N ARG A 700 25.92 2.61 -15.01
CA ARG A 700 26.84 3.38 -15.86
C ARG A 700 26.31 4.81 -16.02
N ALA A 701 26.50 5.61 -14.99
CA ALA A 701 26.18 7.03 -14.93
C ALA A 701 27.32 7.91 -15.48
N SER A 702 27.95 7.47 -16.57
CA SER A 702 28.95 8.22 -17.31
C SER A 702 28.56 8.33 -18.79
N GLY A 703 29.20 9.24 -19.50
CA GLY A 703 28.99 9.46 -20.93
C GLY A 703 28.73 10.92 -21.27
N LEU A 704 28.70 11.18 -22.57
CA LEU A 704 28.70 12.51 -23.17
C LEU A 704 27.40 13.26 -22.92
N GLN A 705 27.40 14.56 -23.24
CA GLN A 705 26.16 15.33 -23.34
C GLN A 705 25.24 14.71 -24.40
N VAL A 706 23.96 14.63 -24.07
CA VAL A 706 22.90 14.13 -24.94
C VAL A 706 21.78 15.16 -25.00
N ASP A 707 21.19 15.28 -26.18
CA ASP A 707 20.02 16.10 -26.39
C ASP A 707 18.73 15.26 -26.29
N LEU A 708 17.70 15.87 -25.72
CA LEU A 708 16.33 15.37 -25.81
C LEU A 708 15.51 16.33 -26.67
N ARG A 709 14.90 15.82 -27.74
CA ARG A 709 14.28 16.64 -28.80
C ARG A 709 12.87 16.17 -29.11
N GLY A 710 12.01 17.07 -29.61
CA GLY A 710 10.66 16.76 -30.11
C GLY A 710 9.84 15.85 -29.20
N HIS A 711 9.37 14.72 -29.74
CA HIS A 711 8.58 13.73 -29.00
C HIS A 711 9.30 13.10 -27.79
N GLY A 712 10.63 13.14 -27.73
CA GLY A 712 11.37 12.71 -26.55
C GLY A 712 11.08 13.58 -25.33
N ILE A 713 10.92 14.90 -25.53
CA ILE A 713 10.53 15.85 -24.48
C ILE A 713 9.10 15.56 -24.02
N GLU A 714 8.20 15.28 -24.96
CA GLU A 714 6.80 14.92 -24.66
C GLU A 714 6.73 13.64 -23.81
N VAL A 715 7.46 12.58 -24.19
CA VAL A 715 7.52 11.35 -23.38
C VAL A 715 8.09 11.62 -21.99
N MET A 716 9.17 12.38 -21.89
CA MET A 716 9.77 12.77 -20.60
C MET A 716 8.78 13.52 -19.70
N LYS A 717 7.96 14.41 -20.28
CA LYS A 717 6.87 15.09 -19.55
C LYS A 717 5.79 14.11 -19.08
N ARG A 718 5.38 13.17 -19.93
CA ARG A 718 4.42 12.10 -19.56
C ARG A 718 4.95 11.20 -18.45
N MET A 719 6.26 11.04 -18.33
CA MET A 719 6.90 10.32 -17.21
C MET A 719 6.93 11.13 -15.90
N GLY A 720 6.61 12.42 -15.91
CA GLY A 720 6.63 13.26 -14.71
C GLY A 720 8.03 13.66 -14.22
N ILE A 721 9.07 13.47 -15.04
CA ILE A 721 10.48 13.69 -14.64
C ILE A 721 11.06 15.04 -15.10
N GLU A 722 10.23 15.95 -15.61
CA GLU A 722 10.69 17.24 -16.17
C GLU A 722 11.47 18.09 -15.17
N GLN A 723 10.99 18.18 -13.93
CA GLN A 723 11.66 18.98 -12.91
C GLN A 723 13.05 18.41 -12.57
N ALA A 724 13.15 17.08 -12.43
CA ALA A 724 14.41 16.39 -12.17
C ALA A 724 15.40 16.59 -13.34
N PHE A 725 14.93 16.45 -14.57
CA PHE A 725 15.72 16.70 -15.78
C PHE A 725 16.23 18.15 -15.82
N ARG A 726 15.34 19.13 -15.59
CA ARG A 726 15.69 20.54 -15.65
C ARG A 726 16.73 20.96 -14.61
N SER A 727 16.73 20.32 -13.44
CA SER A 727 17.71 20.58 -12.38
C SER A 727 19.15 20.17 -12.74
N LYS A 728 19.32 19.38 -13.82
CA LYS A 728 20.59 18.79 -14.24
C LYS A 728 21.03 19.21 -15.66
N ILE A 729 20.33 20.17 -16.26
CA ILE A 729 20.68 20.71 -17.59
C ILE A 729 22.09 21.29 -17.56
N VAL A 730 22.84 21.07 -18.65
CA VAL A 730 24.17 21.69 -18.81
C VAL A 730 24.04 23.18 -19.10
N PRO A 731 24.88 24.05 -18.50
CA PRO A 731 24.75 25.51 -18.63
C PRO A 731 25.30 26.05 -19.97
N GLU A 732 25.27 25.24 -21.05
CA GLU A 732 25.82 25.62 -22.35
C GLU A 732 25.09 26.85 -22.92
N GLN A 733 25.85 27.82 -23.44
CA GLN A 733 25.32 29.10 -23.91
C GLN A 733 25.14 29.15 -25.44
N GLY A 734 25.85 28.28 -26.16
CA GLY A 734 25.81 28.17 -27.61
C GLY A 734 27.04 27.46 -28.17
N ILE A 735 27.08 27.33 -29.50
CA ILE A 735 28.20 26.76 -30.23
C ILE A 735 28.87 27.81 -31.11
N GLN A 736 30.19 27.90 -31.04
CA GLN A 736 31.02 28.71 -31.92
C GLN A 736 31.83 27.84 -32.89
N VAL A 737 32.04 28.36 -34.09
CA VAL A 737 32.95 27.78 -35.08
C VAL A 737 34.16 28.69 -35.22
N VAL A 738 35.37 28.15 -35.04
CA VAL A 738 36.62 28.90 -35.06
C VAL A 738 37.51 28.53 -36.26
N ASP A 739 38.38 29.44 -36.65
CA ASP A 739 39.45 29.14 -37.61
C ASP A 739 40.72 28.59 -36.92
N LYS A 740 41.77 28.30 -37.71
CA LYS A 740 43.04 27.74 -37.23
C LYS A 740 43.76 28.60 -36.16
N SER A 741 43.42 29.88 -36.04
CA SER A 741 43.97 30.81 -35.04
C SER A 741 43.11 30.91 -33.78
N GLY A 742 41.95 30.25 -33.76
CA GLY A 742 40.95 30.37 -32.69
C GLY A 742 39.99 31.55 -32.86
N LYS A 743 40.05 32.28 -33.98
CA LYS A 743 39.13 33.40 -34.23
C LYS A 743 37.72 32.89 -34.56
N GLN A 744 36.72 33.38 -33.85
CA GLN A 744 35.31 33.06 -34.08
C GLN A 744 34.89 33.48 -35.50
N ARG A 745 34.35 32.53 -36.26
CA ARG A 745 33.80 32.71 -37.61
C ARG A 745 32.27 32.70 -37.62
N ALA A 746 31.66 31.94 -36.71
CA ALA A 746 30.21 31.87 -36.53
C ALA A 746 29.90 31.56 -35.06
N PHE A 747 28.77 32.07 -34.57
CA PHE A 747 28.23 31.73 -33.26
C PHE A 747 26.72 31.49 -33.34
N PHE A 748 26.27 30.41 -32.74
CA PHE A 748 24.86 30.02 -32.70
C PHE A 748 24.43 29.87 -31.24
N PRO A 749 23.64 30.81 -30.68
CA PRO A 749 23.20 30.74 -29.30
C PRO A 749 22.16 29.62 -29.07
N VAL A 750 22.09 29.12 -27.83
CA VAL A 750 21.02 28.21 -27.40
C VAL A 750 19.65 28.87 -27.57
N ASN A 751 18.69 28.14 -28.13
CA ASN A 751 17.29 28.57 -28.14
C ASN A 751 16.66 28.33 -26.76
N LYS A 752 16.50 29.39 -25.96
CA LYS A 752 15.87 29.33 -24.62
C LYS A 752 14.37 29.64 -24.61
N SER A 753 13.74 29.79 -25.79
CA SER A 753 12.38 30.34 -25.88
C SER A 753 11.25 29.35 -25.59
N GLY A 754 11.56 28.05 -25.41
CA GLY A 754 10.54 27.01 -25.21
C GLY A 754 9.63 26.75 -26.42
N LYS A 755 9.82 27.45 -27.54
CA LYS A 755 8.98 27.40 -28.75
C LYS A 755 9.85 27.39 -30.03
N GLY A 756 9.43 26.63 -31.04
CA GLY A 756 10.13 26.51 -32.33
C GLY A 756 11.21 25.41 -32.39
N SER A 757 11.78 25.19 -33.58
CA SER A 757 12.84 24.19 -33.81
C SER A 757 14.10 24.51 -33.00
N GLN A 758 14.75 23.49 -32.43
CA GLN A 758 15.93 23.70 -31.61
C GLN A 758 17.13 24.07 -32.49
N ASN A 759 18.07 24.83 -31.95
CA ASN A 759 19.36 25.11 -32.61
C ASN A 759 20.32 23.92 -32.38
N PHE A 760 21.59 24.04 -32.81
CA PHE A 760 22.63 23.03 -32.58
C PHE A 760 22.77 22.60 -31.11
N THR A 761 22.47 23.51 -30.18
CA THR A 761 22.52 23.34 -28.73
C THR A 761 21.13 23.59 -28.15
N THR A 762 20.64 22.71 -27.28
CA THR A 762 19.23 22.68 -26.84
C THR A 762 19.07 23.09 -25.37
N GLU A 763 17.88 23.60 -24.99
CA GLU A 763 17.57 23.79 -23.56
C GLU A 763 17.34 22.45 -22.82
N TYR A 764 17.24 21.34 -23.55
CA TYR A 764 17.05 20.00 -23.00
C TYR A 764 18.30 19.13 -23.22
N GLU A 765 19.47 19.74 -23.01
CA GLU A 765 20.76 19.06 -23.05
C GLU A 765 21.21 18.68 -21.64
N ILE A 766 21.65 17.44 -21.47
CA ILE A 766 22.00 16.86 -20.18
C ILE A 766 23.17 15.89 -20.33
N MET A 767 23.95 15.68 -19.27
CA MET A 767 24.91 14.57 -19.25
C MET A 767 24.17 13.24 -19.32
N ARG A 768 24.54 12.34 -20.24
CA ARG A 768 23.94 10.99 -20.37
C ARG A 768 23.89 10.26 -19.03
N GLY A 769 24.95 10.39 -18.23
CA GLY A 769 25.04 9.79 -16.91
C GLY A 769 23.96 10.26 -15.95
N GLU A 770 23.71 11.57 -15.89
CA GLU A 770 22.67 12.16 -15.05
C GLU A 770 21.28 11.77 -15.55
N PHE A 771 21.05 11.74 -16.87
CA PHE A 771 19.75 11.32 -17.40
C PHE A 771 19.46 9.85 -17.11
N CYS A 772 20.47 8.98 -17.27
CA CYS A 772 20.37 7.57 -16.90
C CYS A 772 20.02 7.38 -15.42
N ARG A 773 20.63 8.18 -14.53
CA ARG A 773 20.35 8.18 -13.08
C ARG A 773 18.93 8.65 -12.77
N ILE A 774 18.44 9.70 -13.42
CA ILE A 774 17.05 10.17 -13.27
C ILE A 774 16.06 9.06 -13.65
N LEU A 775 16.28 8.39 -14.79
CA LEU A 775 15.42 7.30 -15.25
C LEU A 775 15.46 6.09 -14.30
N TYR A 776 16.66 5.73 -13.83
CA TYR A 776 16.84 4.67 -12.83
C TYR A 776 16.14 5.01 -11.51
N ASP A 777 16.32 6.22 -11.00
CA ASP A 777 15.71 6.66 -9.74
C ASP A 777 14.18 6.69 -9.81
N ALA A 778 13.62 6.94 -11.01
CA ALA A 778 12.17 6.95 -11.25
C ALA A 778 11.51 5.55 -11.23
N SER A 779 12.30 4.47 -11.35
CA SER A 779 11.78 3.09 -11.44
C SER A 779 12.39 2.09 -10.45
N LYS A 780 13.52 2.41 -9.80
CA LYS A 780 14.28 1.49 -8.92
C LYS A 780 13.50 0.85 -7.76
N THR A 781 12.39 1.44 -7.34
CA THR A 781 11.55 0.91 -6.27
C THR A 781 10.51 -0.10 -6.76
N ARG A 782 10.18 -0.11 -8.06
CA ARG A 782 9.25 -1.05 -8.69
C ARG A 782 9.95 -2.13 -9.53
N VAL A 783 11.22 -1.93 -9.87
CA VAL A 783 11.98 -2.77 -10.81
C VAL A 783 13.15 -3.45 -10.11
N LYS A 784 13.37 -4.74 -10.36
CA LYS A 784 14.52 -5.48 -9.84
C LYS A 784 15.76 -5.20 -10.70
N TYR A 785 16.72 -4.44 -10.19
CA TYR A 785 18.00 -4.20 -10.86
C TYR A 785 19.09 -5.17 -10.37
N ILE A 786 19.78 -5.83 -11.30
CA ILE A 786 20.91 -6.73 -11.00
C ILE A 786 22.13 -6.29 -11.80
N PHE A 787 23.14 -5.78 -11.09
CA PHE A 787 24.41 -5.37 -11.66
C PHE A 787 25.41 -6.52 -11.71
N ASN A 788 26.50 -6.35 -12.47
CA ASN A 788 27.51 -7.37 -12.71
C ASN A 788 26.93 -8.69 -13.27
N LYS A 789 25.83 -8.61 -14.03
CA LYS A 789 25.12 -9.77 -14.57
C LYS A 789 24.87 -9.58 -16.06
N ALA A 790 25.24 -10.56 -16.87
CA ALA A 790 25.10 -10.54 -18.32
C ALA A 790 24.43 -11.81 -18.82
N VAL A 791 23.56 -11.67 -19.82
CA VAL A 791 22.96 -12.81 -20.52
C VAL A 791 24.01 -13.46 -21.42
N GLU A 792 24.20 -14.77 -21.26
CA GLU A 792 25.08 -15.59 -22.10
C GLU A 792 24.32 -16.11 -23.31
N SER A 793 23.17 -16.75 -23.08
CA SER A 793 22.30 -17.32 -24.10
C SER A 793 20.84 -17.30 -23.66
N PHE A 794 19.92 -17.56 -24.59
CA PHE A 794 18.53 -17.82 -24.26
C PHE A 794 17.98 -18.93 -25.16
N GLU A 795 16.99 -19.66 -24.65
CA GLU A 795 16.23 -20.67 -25.38
C GLU A 795 14.74 -20.35 -25.25
N GLU A 796 14.07 -20.23 -26.40
CA GLU A 796 12.64 -19.99 -26.44
C GLU A 796 11.88 -21.32 -26.38
N THR A 797 10.90 -21.40 -25.49
CA THR A 797 9.94 -22.50 -25.39
C THR A 797 8.56 -22.03 -25.87
N LYS A 798 7.57 -22.93 -25.88
CA LYS A 798 6.19 -22.58 -26.24
C LYS A 798 5.60 -21.47 -25.35
N ASN A 799 5.95 -21.47 -24.06
CA ASN A 799 5.28 -20.64 -23.05
C ASN A 799 6.18 -19.52 -22.49
N GLU A 800 7.50 -19.66 -22.58
CA GLU A 800 8.46 -18.80 -21.88
C GLU A 800 9.79 -18.72 -22.65
N VAL A 801 10.63 -17.75 -22.31
CA VAL A 801 12.04 -17.67 -22.69
C VAL A 801 12.92 -17.99 -21.48
N GLN A 802 13.73 -19.02 -21.60
CA GLN A 802 14.73 -19.41 -20.61
C GLN A 802 16.03 -18.67 -20.88
N VAL A 803 16.49 -17.90 -19.91
CA VAL A 803 17.69 -17.06 -20.04
C VAL A 803 18.79 -17.65 -19.19
N ARG A 804 19.93 -17.92 -19.82
CA ARG A 804 21.16 -18.34 -19.14
C ARG A 804 22.10 -17.16 -19.00
N TYR A 805 22.59 -16.93 -17.79
CA TYR A 805 23.53 -15.88 -17.48
C TYR A 805 24.98 -16.40 -17.49
N THR A 806 25.95 -15.48 -17.55
CA THR A 806 27.39 -15.81 -17.55
C THR A 806 27.88 -16.51 -16.28
N ASP A 807 27.11 -16.44 -15.19
CA ASP A 807 27.36 -17.17 -13.93
C ASP A 807 26.71 -18.57 -13.92
N THR A 808 26.24 -19.05 -15.09
CA THR A 808 25.52 -20.31 -15.33
C THR A 808 24.11 -20.41 -14.73
N CYS A 809 23.64 -19.37 -14.03
CA CYS A 809 22.26 -19.32 -13.53
C CYS A 809 21.26 -19.28 -14.70
N VAL A 810 20.13 -19.99 -14.56
CA VAL A 810 19.04 -20.00 -15.54
C VAL A 810 17.78 -19.45 -14.88
N GLU A 811 17.12 -18.51 -15.55
CA GLU A 811 15.85 -17.92 -15.10
C GLU A 811 14.85 -17.85 -16.26
N GLN A 812 13.55 -18.05 -15.94
CA GLN A 812 12.44 -18.02 -16.91
C GLN A 812 11.74 -16.67 -16.93
N PHE A 813 11.36 -16.21 -18.13
CA PHE A 813 10.63 -14.96 -18.38
C PHE A 813 9.59 -15.15 -19.49
N ASP A 814 8.55 -14.31 -19.52
CA ASP A 814 7.55 -14.30 -20.59
C ASP A 814 8.05 -13.55 -21.83
N LEU A 815 8.88 -12.53 -21.61
CA LEU A 815 9.48 -11.65 -22.62
C LEU A 815 10.91 -11.27 -22.23
N LEU A 816 11.82 -11.36 -23.20
CA LEU A 816 13.19 -10.85 -23.11
C LEU A 816 13.37 -9.64 -24.03
N VAL A 817 13.79 -8.51 -23.48
CA VAL A 817 14.05 -7.28 -24.23
C VAL A 817 15.54 -6.91 -24.19
N GLY A 818 16.19 -6.85 -25.34
CA GLY A 818 17.54 -6.33 -25.49
C GLY A 818 17.58 -4.81 -25.54
N ALA A 819 18.19 -4.19 -24.53
CA ALA A 819 18.43 -2.74 -24.41
C ALA A 819 19.93 -2.44 -24.21
N ASP A 820 20.80 -3.32 -24.72
CA ASP A 820 22.25 -3.40 -24.51
C ASP A 820 23.08 -2.65 -25.57
N GLY A 821 22.45 -1.71 -26.27
CA GLY A 821 23.09 -0.73 -27.14
C GLY A 821 23.44 -1.23 -28.55
N GLN A 822 24.19 -0.41 -29.29
CA GLN A 822 24.48 -0.64 -30.72
C GLN A 822 25.08 -2.01 -31.02
N TYR A 823 25.89 -2.56 -30.11
CA TYR A 823 26.53 -3.88 -30.25
C TYR A 823 25.84 -4.96 -29.43
N SER A 824 24.50 -4.88 -29.38
CA SER A 824 23.61 -5.78 -28.66
C SER A 824 24.00 -7.25 -28.83
N HIS A 825 24.18 -7.92 -27.70
CA HIS A 825 24.37 -9.36 -27.64
C HIS A 825 23.04 -10.09 -27.89
N ILE A 826 21.95 -9.56 -27.32
CA ILE A 826 20.60 -10.12 -27.53
C ILE A 826 20.21 -10.10 -29.00
N ARG A 827 20.49 -9.02 -29.74
CA ARG A 827 20.24 -8.95 -31.19
C ARG A 827 20.99 -10.04 -31.95
N ARG A 828 22.28 -10.24 -31.66
CA ARG A 828 23.08 -11.27 -32.34
C ARG A 828 22.55 -12.67 -32.06
N LEU A 829 22.15 -12.95 -30.82
CA LEU A 829 21.50 -14.22 -30.46
C LEU A 829 20.16 -14.40 -31.19
N MET A 830 19.34 -13.33 -31.26
CA MET A 830 18.04 -13.33 -31.95
C MET A 830 18.17 -13.61 -33.46
N LEU A 831 19.19 -13.03 -34.12
CA LEU A 831 19.50 -13.26 -35.54
C LEU A 831 20.15 -14.64 -35.77
N GLY A 832 20.89 -15.13 -34.79
CA GLY A 832 21.70 -16.35 -34.83
C GLY A 832 23.19 -16.01 -35.02
N LEU A 833 24.06 -16.60 -34.20
CA LEU A 833 25.50 -16.29 -34.13
C LEU A 833 26.28 -16.51 -35.44
N ASN A 834 25.75 -17.35 -36.34
CA ASN A 834 26.37 -17.66 -37.62
C ASN A 834 25.93 -16.73 -38.75
N LYS A 835 25.02 -15.77 -38.49
CA LYS A 835 24.55 -14.78 -39.48
C LYS A 835 25.26 -13.44 -39.29
N PRO A 836 25.43 -12.65 -40.37
CA PRO A 836 25.95 -11.29 -40.25
C PRO A 836 25.03 -10.45 -39.35
N ASP A 837 25.62 -9.63 -38.48
CA ASP A 837 24.89 -8.69 -37.63
C ASP A 837 24.27 -7.55 -38.46
N ALA A 838 23.24 -6.91 -37.93
CA ALA A 838 22.48 -5.84 -38.59
C ALA A 838 23.08 -4.44 -38.38
N ILE A 839 24.39 -4.36 -38.13
CA ILE A 839 25.14 -3.10 -38.01
C ILE A 839 25.73 -2.77 -39.38
N TYR A 840 25.36 -1.61 -39.90
CA TYR A 840 25.94 -1.01 -41.10
C TYR A 840 26.96 0.04 -40.68
N PRO A 841 28.26 -0.27 -40.68
CA PRO A 841 29.28 0.70 -40.33
C PRO A 841 29.27 1.86 -41.34
N LEU A 842 29.37 3.09 -40.84
CA LEU A 842 29.66 4.24 -41.69
C LEU A 842 31.15 4.17 -42.01
N LYS A 843 31.47 3.76 -43.25
CA LYS A 843 32.86 3.60 -43.69
C LYS A 843 33.65 4.89 -43.45
N ASP A 844 34.89 4.68 -43.03
CA ASP A 844 35.94 5.70 -42.86
C ASP A 844 35.70 6.73 -41.74
N LEU A 845 34.55 6.77 -41.04
CA LEU A 845 34.27 7.75 -39.99
C LEU A 845 34.61 7.22 -38.58
N TYR A 846 35.56 7.89 -37.92
CA TYR A 846 35.97 7.61 -36.56
C TYR A 846 35.77 8.84 -35.69
N VAL A 847 35.17 8.67 -34.51
CA VAL A 847 35.03 9.73 -33.52
C VAL A 847 35.50 9.21 -32.17
N ALA A 848 36.47 9.90 -31.59
CA ALA A 848 36.93 9.65 -30.25
C ALA A 848 36.56 10.78 -29.31
N TYR A 849 36.44 10.44 -28.04
CA TYR A 849 36.07 11.36 -26.99
C TYR A 849 36.77 11.00 -25.69
N PHE A 850 37.14 12.04 -24.96
CA PHE A 850 37.89 11.97 -23.71
C PHE A 850 37.75 13.28 -22.95
N THR A 851 38.09 13.25 -21.66
CA THR A 851 38.07 14.43 -20.80
C THR A 851 39.49 14.89 -20.50
N CYS A 852 39.70 16.20 -20.52
CA CYS A 852 40.96 16.84 -20.13
C CYS A 852 40.72 17.63 -18.83
N PRO A 853 41.52 17.40 -17.76
CA PRO A 853 41.46 18.23 -16.56
C PRO A 853 41.98 19.63 -16.90
N LEU A 854 41.08 20.59 -16.98
CA LEU A 854 41.38 21.96 -17.37
C LEU A 854 40.46 22.92 -16.62
N GLU A 855 41.02 23.62 -15.64
CA GLU A 855 40.32 24.65 -14.88
C GLU A 855 39.83 25.78 -15.77
N LYS A 856 38.58 26.19 -15.53
CA LYS A 856 37.91 27.27 -16.22
C LYS A 856 38.50 28.62 -15.79
N GLN A 857 38.77 29.50 -16.74
CA GLN A 857 39.25 30.85 -16.42
C GLN A 857 38.13 31.74 -15.84
N GLU A 858 38.50 32.69 -14.99
CA GLU A 858 37.59 33.68 -14.44
C GLU A 858 37.01 34.54 -15.59
N ASN A 859 35.70 34.43 -15.83
CA ASN A 859 34.94 34.99 -16.97
C ASN A 859 34.91 34.18 -18.29
N GLU A 860 35.40 32.94 -18.32
CA GLU A 860 35.17 32.05 -19.46
C GLU A 860 33.66 31.71 -19.58
N GLU A 861 33.11 31.66 -20.78
CA GLU A 861 31.71 31.26 -21.02
C GLU A 861 31.61 29.75 -21.27
N TYR A 862 30.45 29.13 -21.02
CA TYR A 862 30.21 27.72 -21.32
C TYR A 862 29.81 27.58 -22.81
N ILE A 863 30.77 27.81 -23.71
CA ILE A 863 30.57 27.76 -25.17
C ILE A 863 31.20 26.49 -25.76
N ALA A 864 30.41 25.71 -26.48
CA ALA A 864 30.91 24.63 -27.32
C ALA A 864 31.72 25.21 -28.48
N THR A 865 32.93 24.73 -28.73
CA THR A 865 33.82 25.24 -29.78
C THR A 865 34.13 24.16 -30.79
N SER A 866 33.77 24.40 -32.06
CA SER A 866 34.03 23.51 -33.18
C SER A 866 35.10 24.07 -34.10
N PHE A 867 36.06 23.22 -34.46
CA PHE A 867 37.14 23.50 -35.38
C PHE A 867 37.20 22.44 -36.47
N PHE A 868 37.29 22.85 -37.73
CA PHE A 868 37.45 21.97 -38.87
C PHE A 868 38.82 22.20 -39.53
N ALA A 869 39.54 21.11 -39.79
CA ALA A 869 40.87 21.12 -40.38
C ALA A 869 40.89 20.40 -41.74
N PRO A 870 41.81 20.76 -42.66
CA PRO A 870 41.98 20.06 -43.93
C PRO A 870 42.24 18.58 -43.72
N GLY A 871 41.94 17.75 -44.73
CA GLY A 871 42.03 16.29 -44.61
C GLY A 871 40.84 15.66 -43.89
N ARG A 872 39.67 16.33 -43.89
CA ARG A 872 38.43 15.82 -43.31
C ARG A 872 38.54 15.49 -41.82
N ARG A 873 39.16 16.42 -41.08
CA ARG A 873 39.41 16.34 -39.64
C ARG A 873 38.64 17.45 -38.93
N GLY A 874 38.34 17.23 -37.66
CA GLY A 874 37.75 18.27 -36.84
C GLY A 874 37.66 17.88 -35.38
N ILE A 875 37.54 18.92 -34.59
CA ILE A 875 37.64 18.87 -33.15
C ILE A 875 36.50 19.71 -32.60
N MET A 876 35.80 19.17 -31.61
CA MET A 876 34.85 19.93 -30.82
C MET A 876 35.24 19.85 -29.35
N THR A 877 35.19 20.98 -28.65
CA THR A 877 35.40 21.03 -27.20
C THR A 877 34.16 21.57 -26.52
N ARG A 878 33.78 20.97 -25.40
CA ARG A 878 32.61 21.35 -24.60
C ARG A 878 32.94 21.34 -23.12
N ARG A 879 32.16 22.06 -22.33
CA ARG A 879 32.37 22.16 -20.88
C ARG A 879 31.03 22.05 -20.16
N ASN A 880 30.93 21.09 -19.24
CA ASN A 880 29.77 20.91 -18.37
C ASN A 880 30.05 21.30 -16.91
N ASN A 881 31.31 21.35 -16.49
CA ASN A 881 31.74 21.74 -15.14
C ASN A 881 33.01 22.62 -15.19
N PRO A 882 33.38 23.30 -14.08
CA PRO A 882 34.54 24.20 -14.06
C PRO A 882 35.90 23.52 -14.22
N HIS A 883 36.02 22.23 -13.90
CA HIS A 883 37.31 21.55 -13.72
C HIS A 883 37.75 20.75 -14.95
N GLU A 884 36.84 20.44 -15.86
CA GLU A 884 37.05 19.50 -16.95
C GLU A 884 36.59 20.05 -18.30
N LEU A 885 37.34 19.74 -19.35
CA LEU A 885 37.01 20.01 -20.75
C LEU A 885 36.76 18.69 -21.49
N GLN A 886 35.58 18.55 -22.07
CA GLN A 886 35.23 17.41 -22.94
C GLN A 886 35.76 17.68 -24.34
N VAL A 887 36.43 16.70 -24.93
CA VAL A 887 37.03 16.80 -26.26
C VAL A 887 36.48 15.71 -27.16
N TYR A 888 36.09 16.09 -28.36
CA TYR A 888 35.60 15.22 -29.42
C TYR A 888 36.53 15.40 -30.61
N ILE A 889 37.16 14.33 -31.07
CA ILE A 889 38.08 14.34 -32.21
C ILE A 889 37.53 13.37 -33.26
N GLY A 890 37.18 13.91 -34.42
CA GLY A 890 36.54 13.15 -35.51
C GLY A 890 37.28 13.29 -36.83
N CYS A 891 37.48 12.18 -37.52
CA CYS A 891 38.08 12.18 -38.86
C CYS A 891 37.38 11.21 -39.79
N THR A 892 37.48 11.49 -41.09
CA THR A 892 37.26 10.47 -42.12
C THR A 892 38.59 10.07 -42.77
N THR A 893 38.94 8.78 -42.73
CA THR A 893 40.24 8.28 -43.20
C THR A 893 40.15 6.87 -43.78
N GLU A 894 40.87 6.63 -44.88
CA GLU A 894 41.07 5.31 -45.49
C GLU A 894 42.31 4.59 -44.90
N MET A 895 42.86 5.08 -43.77
CA MET A 895 44.04 4.46 -43.16
C MET A 895 43.74 3.07 -42.62
N GLU A 896 44.42 2.07 -43.20
CA GLU A 896 44.39 0.66 -42.76
C GLU A 896 44.67 0.48 -41.26
N LYS A 897 45.46 1.36 -40.63
CA LYS A 897 45.82 1.24 -39.20
C LYS A 897 44.60 1.29 -38.27
N LEU A 898 43.62 2.16 -38.52
CA LEU A 898 42.40 2.27 -37.70
C LEU A 898 41.36 1.19 -38.06
N GLU A 899 41.36 0.76 -39.32
CA GLU A 899 40.49 -0.31 -39.80
C GLU A 899 40.92 -1.69 -39.23
N ASN A 900 42.23 -1.96 -39.23
CA ASN A 900 42.85 -3.19 -38.72
C ASN A 900 43.03 -3.21 -37.19
N ALA A 901 42.97 -2.07 -36.51
CA ALA A 901 43.01 -2.03 -35.06
C ALA A 901 41.84 -2.85 -34.49
N ARG A 902 42.09 -3.72 -33.51
CA ARG A 902 41.00 -4.40 -32.81
C ARG A 902 40.26 -3.37 -31.97
N ARG A 903 38.93 -3.30 -32.11
CA ARG A 903 38.11 -2.39 -31.29
C ARG A 903 38.41 -2.60 -29.80
N GLY A 904 38.74 -1.51 -29.11
CA GLY A 904 39.12 -1.53 -27.69
C GLY A 904 40.63 -1.62 -27.46
N ASP A 905 41.45 -1.67 -28.50
CA ASP A 905 42.90 -1.44 -28.40
C ASP A 905 43.17 0.07 -28.31
N VAL A 906 42.91 0.61 -27.11
CA VAL A 906 42.97 2.05 -26.80
C VAL A 906 44.31 2.66 -27.18
N LYS A 907 45.41 1.92 -27.02
CA LYS A 907 46.75 2.42 -27.32
C LYS A 907 46.92 2.66 -28.82
N VAL A 908 46.56 1.68 -29.65
CA VAL A 908 46.64 1.79 -31.10
C VAL A 908 45.68 2.85 -31.64
N GLU A 909 44.46 2.92 -31.09
CA GLU A 909 43.47 3.94 -31.46
C GLU A 909 43.97 5.36 -31.16
N LYS A 910 44.57 5.59 -29.98
CA LYS A 910 45.18 6.87 -29.59
C LYS A 910 46.36 7.24 -30.49
N GLU A 911 47.27 6.31 -30.75
CA GLU A 911 48.46 6.54 -31.60
C GLU A 911 48.06 6.89 -33.04
N ALA A 912 47.09 6.17 -33.62
CA ALA A 912 46.60 6.43 -34.97
C ALA A 912 45.90 7.80 -35.08
N LEU A 913 45.07 8.16 -34.10
CA LEU A 913 44.44 9.49 -34.06
C LEU A 913 45.47 10.61 -33.87
N ALA A 914 46.52 10.38 -33.07
CA ALA A 914 47.59 11.36 -32.89
C ALA A 914 48.34 11.64 -34.21
N GLU A 915 48.64 10.59 -35.00
CA GLU A 915 49.25 10.69 -36.33
C GLU A 915 48.33 11.45 -37.31
N ILE A 916 47.04 11.12 -37.34
CA ILE A 916 46.06 11.77 -38.22
C ILE A 916 45.92 13.26 -37.90
N PHE A 917 45.91 13.62 -36.63
CA PHE A 917 45.70 15.00 -36.18
C PHE A 917 46.99 15.84 -36.14
N GLU A 918 48.13 15.27 -36.52
CA GLU A 918 49.37 16.01 -36.64
C GLU A 918 49.22 17.19 -37.64
N GLY A 919 49.69 18.36 -37.23
CA GLY A 919 49.65 19.57 -38.05
C GLY A 919 48.26 20.13 -38.36
N ALA A 920 47.19 19.68 -37.68
CA ALA A 920 45.82 20.13 -38.00
C ALA A 920 45.54 21.62 -37.68
N GLY A 921 46.30 22.25 -36.78
CA GLY A 921 46.17 23.67 -36.40
C GLY A 921 45.46 23.91 -35.06
N TRP A 922 45.09 25.15 -34.75
CA TRP A 922 44.38 25.51 -33.51
C TRP A 922 45.05 24.95 -32.23
N ARG A 923 44.30 24.31 -31.33
CA ARG A 923 44.77 23.69 -30.08
C ARG A 923 45.05 22.19 -30.23
N THR A 924 45.15 21.67 -31.45
CA THR A 924 45.25 20.21 -31.66
C THR A 924 46.43 19.56 -30.93
N LYS A 925 47.61 20.17 -30.91
CA LYS A 925 48.79 19.61 -30.20
C LYS A 925 48.53 19.39 -28.71
N GLU A 926 47.89 20.37 -28.07
CA GLU A 926 47.52 20.31 -26.65
C GLU A 926 46.46 19.22 -26.40
N LEU A 927 45.42 19.18 -27.23
CA LEU A 927 44.31 18.24 -27.07
C LEU A 927 44.73 16.79 -27.37
N VAL A 928 45.62 16.57 -28.35
CA VAL A 928 46.20 15.24 -28.63
C VAL A 928 47.10 14.79 -27.49
N ALA A 929 47.88 15.69 -26.87
CA ALA A 929 48.66 15.34 -25.69
C ALA A 929 47.76 14.93 -24.50
N ALA A 930 46.65 15.65 -24.29
CA ALA A 930 45.65 15.27 -23.30
C ALA A 930 44.99 13.92 -23.61
N MET A 931 44.67 13.65 -24.89
CA MET A 931 44.14 12.36 -25.35
C MET A 931 45.03 11.19 -24.95
N MET A 932 46.36 11.34 -25.11
CA MET A 932 47.32 10.30 -24.76
C MET A 932 47.23 9.94 -23.26
N GLY A 933 47.08 10.93 -22.38
CA GLY A 933 46.98 10.76 -20.93
C GLY A 933 45.58 10.48 -20.37
N ALA A 934 44.52 10.53 -21.19
CA ALA A 934 43.15 10.39 -20.69
C ALA A 934 42.76 8.94 -20.37
N ASP A 935 42.27 8.69 -19.16
CA ASP A 935 41.82 7.37 -18.70
C ASP A 935 40.41 7.00 -19.21
N ASP A 936 39.62 8.00 -19.59
CA ASP A 936 38.22 7.85 -20.04
C ASP A 936 38.08 7.84 -21.57
N PHE A 937 39.19 7.68 -22.30
CA PHE A 937 39.20 7.65 -23.76
C PHE A 937 38.30 6.53 -24.30
N TYR A 938 37.42 6.91 -25.22
CA TYR A 938 36.58 5.98 -25.96
C TYR A 938 36.59 6.37 -27.45
N CYS A 939 36.83 5.40 -28.34
CA CYS A 939 36.73 5.57 -29.78
C CYS A 939 35.52 4.82 -30.31
N GLU A 940 34.58 5.53 -30.91
CA GLU A 940 33.39 4.94 -31.51
C GLU A 940 33.55 4.81 -33.03
N ARG A 941 33.22 3.61 -33.49
CA ARG A 941 33.02 3.33 -34.90
C ARG A 941 31.55 3.57 -35.18
N MET A 942 31.27 4.64 -35.91
CA MET A 942 29.90 5.05 -36.18
C MET A 942 29.20 3.97 -37.00
N GLY A 943 28.00 3.60 -36.58
CA GLY A 943 27.21 2.56 -37.20
C GLY A 943 25.73 2.86 -37.15
N LEU A 944 25.02 2.35 -38.15
CA LEU A 944 23.57 2.39 -38.26
C LEU A 944 23.05 0.98 -38.00
N VAL A 945 22.06 0.81 -37.13
CA VAL A 945 21.40 -0.50 -36.98
C VAL A 945 20.10 -0.47 -37.77
N LYS A 946 19.96 -1.42 -38.70
CA LYS A 946 18.76 -1.60 -39.53
C LYS A 946 18.35 -3.06 -39.52
N LEU A 947 17.20 -3.34 -38.93
CA LEU A 947 16.62 -4.66 -38.82
C LEU A 947 15.33 -4.74 -39.63
N ASP A 948 15.14 -5.88 -40.29
CA ASP A 948 13.88 -6.19 -40.98
C ASP A 948 12.74 -6.35 -39.98
N SER A 949 13.00 -6.89 -38.78
CA SER A 949 12.08 -6.88 -37.64
C SER A 949 12.82 -6.68 -36.31
N TRP A 950 12.20 -5.94 -35.39
CA TRP A 950 12.74 -5.66 -34.05
C TRP A 950 12.39 -6.71 -33.00
N SER A 951 11.69 -7.77 -33.41
CA SER A 951 11.30 -8.85 -32.52
C SER A 951 11.28 -10.19 -33.23
N LYS A 952 11.37 -11.27 -32.46
CA LYS A 952 11.22 -12.64 -32.92
C LYS A 952 10.74 -13.49 -31.75
N GLY A 953 9.54 -14.05 -31.88
CA GLY A 953 8.93 -14.81 -30.79
C GLY A 953 8.76 -13.94 -29.53
N ARG A 954 9.25 -14.43 -28.39
CA ARG A 954 9.27 -13.77 -27.08
C ARG A 954 10.49 -12.87 -26.85
N VAL A 955 11.22 -12.52 -27.90
CA VAL A 955 12.41 -11.67 -27.80
C VAL A 955 12.23 -10.41 -28.63
N ALA A 956 12.51 -9.26 -28.04
CA ALA A 956 12.46 -7.96 -28.70
C ALA A 956 13.74 -7.15 -28.43
N VAL A 957 13.99 -6.13 -29.24
CA VAL A 957 15.07 -5.16 -29.01
C VAL A 957 14.54 -3.73 -29.04
N VAL A 958 15.16 -2.85 -28.25
CA VAL A 958 14.76 -1.43 -28.10
C VAL A 958 15.98 -0.52 -28.04
N GLY A 959 15.83 0.73 -28.47
CA GLY A 959 16.92 1.72 -28.51
C GLY A 959 17.98 1.38 -29.56
N ASP A 960 19.24 1.69 -29.26
CA ASP A 960 20.35 1.44 -30.20
C ASP A 960 20.53 -0.04 -30.54
N ALA A 961 20.02 -0.96 -29.72
CA ALA A 961 19.99 -2.39 -30.05
C ALA A 961 19.13 -2.68 -31.29
N ALA A 962 18.07 -1.89 -31.52
CA ALA A 962 17.09 -2.12 -32.58
C ALA A 962 17.28 -1.20 -33.80
N TYR A 963 17.56 0.08 -33.57
CA TYR A 963 17.49 1.11 -34.60
C TYR A 963 18.45 2.29 -34.35
N CYS A 964 19.66 2.01 -33.87
CA CYS A 964 20.68 3.04 -33.66
C CYS A 964 20.80 3.95 -34.89
N PRO A 965 20.45 5.24 -34.79
CA PRO A 965 20.41 6.14 -35.93
C PRO A 965 21.78 6.77 -36.23
N THR A 966 22.86 6.32 -35.59
CA THR A 966 24.18 6.96 -35.49
C THR A 966 24.17 8.28 -34.68
N ALA A 967 25.30 8.62 -34.04
CA ALA A 967 25.41 9.81 -33.20
C ALA A 967 25.21 11.13 -33.98
N ASN A 968 25.56 11.15 -35.28
CA ASN A 968 25.44 12.33 -36.14
C ASN A 968 23.99 12.84 -36.32
N THR A 969 22.99 12.01 -36.03
CA THR A 969 21.58 12.44 -36.13
C THR A 969 21.11 13.25 -34.92
N GLY A 970 21.78 13.13 -33.78
CA GLY A 970 21.33 13.71 -32.50
C GLY A 970 20.03 13.12 -31.95
N MET A 971 19.50 12.05 -32.57
CA MET A 971 18.18 11.49 -32.25
C MET A 971 18.22 10.21 -31.40
N GLY A 972 19.40 9.67 -31.07
CA GLY A 972 19.53 8.40 -30.35
C GLY A 972 18.75 8.36 -29.02
N THR A 973 18.91 9.38 -28.18
CA THR A 973 18.20 9.51 -26.89
C THR A 973 16.70 9.67 -27.08
N THR A 974 16.27 10.52 -28.01
CA THR A 974 14.85 10.70 -28.36
C THR A 974 14.23 9.39 -28.84
N SER A 975 14.89 8.69 -29.78
CA SER A 975 14.43 7.41 -30.30
C SER A 975 14.36 6.33 -29.22
N ALA A 976 15.30 6.31 -28.27
CA ALA A 976 15.27 5.39 -27.13
C ALA A 976 14.05 5.63 -26.22
N MET A 977 13.75 6.89 -25.89
CA MET A 977 12.61 7.26 -25.03
C MET A 977 11.27 6.96 -25.71
N VAL A 978 11.13 7.36 -26.99
CA VAL A 978 9.88 7.16 -27.75
C VAL A 978 9.65 5.69 -28.04
N GLY A 979 10.69 4.94 -28.42
CA GLY A 979 10.58 3.50 -28.68
C GLY A 979 10.22 2.71 -27.43
N ALA A 980 10.78 3.06 -26.26
CA ALA A 980 10.40 2.47 -24.99
C ALA A 980 8.92 2.73 -24.63
N TYR A 981 8.45 3.96 -24.84
CA TYR A 981 7.06 4.35 -24.61
C TYR A 981 6.08 3.57 -25.51
N ILE A 982 6.37 3.49 -26.81
CA ILE A 982 5.51 2.79 -27.77
C ILE A 982 5.51 1.28 -27.48
N LEU A 983 6.67 0.67 -27.20
CA LEU A 983 6.73 -0.76 -26.87
C LEU A 983 5.87 -1.08 -25.64
N ALA A 984 6.02 -0.30 -24.56
CA ALA A 984 5.19 -0.48 -23.38
C ALA A 984 3.71 -0.22 -23.66
N GLY A 985 3.37 0.80 -24.45
CA GLY A 985 2.00 1.13 -24.80
C GLY A 985 1.30 0.05 -25.63
N GLU A 986 1.99 -0.53 -26.61
CA GLU A 986 1.45 -1.63 -27.41
C GLU A 986 1.33 -2.92 -26.58
N ILE A 987 2.26 -3.16 -25.65
CA ILE A 987 2.12 -4.25 -24.65
C ILE A 987 0.88 -4.00 -23.78
N GLY A 988 0.69 -2.79 -23.25
CA GLY A 988 -0.48 -2.44 -22.45
C GLY A 988 -1.79 -2.62 -23.23
N ARG A 989 -1.83 -2.18 -24.50
CA ARG A 989 -3.03 -2.27 -25.35
C ARG A 989 -3.40 -3.71 -25.72
N HIS A 990 -2.42 -4.52 -26.11
CA HIS A 990 -2.67 -5.86 -26.66
C HIS A 990 -2.61 -6.96 -25.61
N CYS A 991 -1.76 -6.82 -24.59
CA CYS A 991 -1.61 -7.79 -23.51
C CYS A 991 -2.32 -7.36 -22.21
N GLY A 992 -3.09 -6.25 -22.26
CA GLY A 992 -3.89 -5.76 -21.13
C GLY A 992 -5.36 -6.22 -21.13
N ASP A 993 -5.88 -6.79 -22.22
CA ASP A 993 -7.25 -7.34 -22.29
C ASP A 993 -7.29 -8.79 -21.77
N ARG A 994 -8.33 -9.11 -21.00
CA ARG A 994 -8.28 -10.13 -19.93
C ARG A 994 -9.01 -11.42 -20.25
N ARG A 995 -9.25 -11.66 -21.55
CA ARG A 995 -10.00 -12.82 -22.05
C ARG A 995 -9.12 -13.89 -22.68
N THR A 996 -7.80 -13.74 -22.65
CA THR A 996 -6.88 -14.56 -23.45
C THR A 996 -6.22 -15.67 -22.63
N THR A 997 -6.43 -16.90 -23.10
CA THR A 997 -5.86 -18.12 -22.50
C THR A 997 -4.34 -18.18 -22.69
N ALA A 998 -3.63 -19.12 -22.03
CA ALA A 998 -2.18 -19.29 -22.19
C ALA A 998 -1.71 -19.51 -23.66
N GLY A 999 -2.60 -19.96 -24.56
CA GLY A 999 -2.35 -20.06 -26.00
C GLY A 999 -2.55 -18.74 -26.78
N ASP A 1000 -3.30 -17.80 -26.21
CA ASP A 1000 -3.58 -16.47 -26.78
C ASP A 1000 -2.54 -15.43 -26.32
N ASN A 1001 -1.93 -15.60 -25.13
CA ASN A 1001 -0.83 -14.75 -24.65
C ASN A 1001 0.32 -14.56 -25.66
N MET A 1002 0.68 -15.60 -26.42
CA MET A 1002 1.71 -15.47 -27.46
C MET A 1002 1.22 -14.66 -28.67
N LYS A 1003 -0.05 -14.80 -29.06
CA LYS A 1003 -0.63 -14.03 -30.17
C LYS A 1003 -0.75 -12.56 -29.82
N ASP A 1004 -1.17 -12.27 -28.59
CA ASP A 1004 -1.29 -10.92 -28.07
C ASP A 1004 0.08 -10.25 -27.94
N LEU A 1005 1.07 -10.97 -27.40
CA LEU A 1005 2.44 -10.50 -27.36
C LEU A 1005 3.00 -10.27 -28.78
N GLN A 1006 2.73 -11.18 -29.72
CA GLN A 1006 3.12 -10.97 -31.12
C GLN A 1006 2.39 -9.77 -31.74
N ALA A 1007 1.13 -9.53 -31.40
CA ALA A 1007 0.37 -8.37 -31.84
C ALA A 1007 0.95 -7.07 -31.26
N ALA A 1008 1.31 -7.06 -29.97
CA ALA A 1008 1.99 -5.95 -29.31
C ALA A 1008 3.34 -5.62 -29.97
N LEU A 1009 4.16 -6.65 -30.21
CA LEU A 1009 5.49 -6.50 -30.82
C LEU A 1009 5.39 -6.06 -32.28
N LYS A 1010 4.37 -6.54 -33.01
CA LYS A 1010 4.06 -6.07 -34.36
C LYS A 1010 3.54 -4.62 -34.36
N GLY A 1011 2.65 -4.27 -33.43
CA GLY A 1011 2.15 -2.91 -33.26
C GLY A 1011 3.26 -1.92 -32.94
N TYR A 1012 4.21 -2.31 -32.08
CA TYR A 1012 5.41 -1.52 -31.77
C TYR A 1012 6.19 -1.18 -33.05
N GLU A 1013 6.40 -2.18 -33.89
CA GLU A 1013 7.10 -2.00 -35.16
C GLU A 1013 6.30 -1.13 -36.15
N GLU A 1014 5.01 -1.42 -36.36
CA GLU A 1014 4.16 -0.68 -37.29
C GLU A 1014 3.99 0.80 -36.91
N LYS A 1015 3.90 1.10 -35.61
CA LYS A 1015 3.73 2.47 -35.13
C LYS A 1015 5.03 3.27 -35.16
N PHE A 1016 6.17 2.63 -34.86
CA PHE A 1016 7.43 3.35 -34.68
C PHE A 1016 8.38 3.31 -35.89
N ARG A 1017 8.27 2.31 -36.77
CA ARG A 1017 9.08 2.21 -38.00
C ARG A 1017 8.96 3.44 -38.92
N PRO A 1018 7.79 4.05 -39.17
CA PRO A 1018 7.70 5.25 -39.99
C PRO A 1018 8.49 6.45 -39.43
N PHE A 1019 8.55 6.59 -38.10
CA PHE A 1019 9.38 7.59 -37.43
C PHE A 1019 10.86 7.28 -37.64
N MET A 1020 11.28 6.04 -37.37
CA MET A 1020 12.69 5.64 -37.49
C MET A 1020 13.20 5.66 -38.94
N ASP A 1021 12.37 5.32 -39.93
CA ASP A 1021 12.74 5.39 -41.35
C ASP A 1021 13.05 6.84 -41.76
N GLN A 1022 12.28 7.81 -41.29
CA GLN A 1022 12.57 9.24 -41.53
C GLN A 1022 13.86 9.67 -40.82
N VAL A 1023 14.05 9.26 -39.56
CA VAL A 1023 15.28 9.56 -38.80
C VAL A 1023 16.52 8.96 -39.48
N GLN A 1024 16.44 7.75 -40.04
CA GLN A 1024 17.57 7.04 -40.65
C GLN A 1024 17.74 7.28 -42.18
N LYS A 1025 16.78 7.92 -42.85
CA LYS A 1025 16.78 8.11 -44.33
C LYS A 1025 18.00 8.86 -44.86
N GLY A 1026 18.93 8.23 -45.59
CA GLY A 1026 20.12 8.92 -46.12
C GLY A 1026 21.24 9.13 -45.09
N VAL A 1027 21.16 8.54 -43.90
CA VAL A 1027 22.28 8.51 -42.94
C VAL A 1027 23.46 7.70 -43.48
N SER A 1028 23.18 6.67 -44.29
CA SER A 1028 24.19 5.81 -44.92
C SER A 1028 25.02 6.49 -46.01
N GLU A 1029 24.66 7.71 -46.43
CA GLU A 1029 25.38 8.46 -47.47
C GLU A 1029 26.64 9.17 -46.94
N GLY A 1030 26.92 9.08 -45.63
CA GLY A 1030 28.10 9.64 -44.98
C GLY A 1030 28.02 11.14 -44.73
N MET A 1031 28.92 11.66 -43.89
CA MET A 1031 29.02 13.10 -43.64
C MET A 1031 30.13 13.70 -44.52
N ASN A 1032 29.82 14.73 -45.30
CA ASN A 1032 30.80 15.41 -46.15
C ASN A 1032 31.67 16.36 -45.31
N TRP A 1033 32.70 15.83 -44.66
CA TRP A 1033 33.70 16.63 -43.95
C TRP A 1033 34.58 17.39 -44.96
N PRO A 1034 34.92 18.66 -44.71
CA PRO A 1034 35.67 19.47 -45.66
C PRO A 1034 37.10 18.93 -45.82
N SER A 1035 37.50 18.65 -47.07
CA SER A 1035 38.79 18.01 -47.38
C SER A 1035 39.96 18.98 -47.56
N ASN A 1036 39.72 20.24 -47.93
CA ASN A 1036 40.78 21.20 -48.27
C ASN A 1036 40.53 22.59 -47.66
N ALA A 1037 41.55 23.45 -47.66
CA ALA A 1037 41.47 24.77 -47.03
C ALA A 1037 40.42 25.70 -47.68
N PHE A 1038 40.18 25.56 -48.99
CA PHE A 1038 39.18 26.35 -49.71
C PHE A 1038 37.76 25.98 -49.27
N SER A 1039 37.43 24.68 -49.16
CA SER A 1039 36.11 24.25 -48.71
C SER A 1039 35.82 24.65 -47.26
N ILE A 1040 36.84 24.66 -46.39
CA ILE A 1040 36.73 25.18 -45.02
C ILE A 1040 36.47 26.69 -45.02
N ALA A 1041 37.16 27.46 -45.87
CA ALA A 1041 36.94 28.90 -45.97
C ALA A 1041 35.52 29.24 -46.46
N VAL A 1042 35.03 28.51 -47.47
CA VAL A 1042 33.64 28.63 -47.97
C VAL A 1042 32.64 28.27 -46.87
N MET A 1043 32.83 27.13 -46.19
CA MET A 1043 31.95 26.69 -45.10
C MET A 1043 31.92 27.70 -43.95
N ASN A 1044 33.08 28.20 -43.50
CA ASN A 1044 33.17 29.24 -42.47
C ASN A 1044 32.52 30.55 -42.92
N GLY A 1045 32.59 30.89 -44.21
CA GLY A 1045 31.88 32.02 -44.79
C GLY A 1045 30.36 31.85 -44.73
N LEU A 1046 29.85 30.70 -45.19
CA LEU A 1046 28.42 30.37 -45.17
C LEU A 1046 27.86 30.33 -43.74
N LEU A 1047 28.58 29.67 -42.81
CA LEU A 1047 28.19 29.63 -41.40
C LEU A 1047 28.21 31.03 -40.76
N GLY A 1048 29.18 31.86 -41.12
CA GLY A 1048 29.24 33.25 -40.67
C GLY A 1048 28.06 34.08 -41.15
N VAL A 1049 27.66 33.94 -42.43
CA VAL A 1049 26.46 34.57 -42.98
C VAL A 1049 25.20 34.07 -42.27
N ALA A 1050 25.05 32.75 -42.09
CA ALA A 1050 23.91 32.17 -41.40
C ALA A 1050 23.79 32.64 -39.94
N SER A 1051 24.91 32.73 -39.23
CA SER A 1051 25.00 33.27 -37.88
C SER A 1051 24.61 34.75 -37.83
N PHE A 1052 25.09 35.56 -38.78
CA PHE A 1052 24.77 36.99 -38.88
C PHE A 1052 23.26 37.24 -39.10
N PHE A 1053 22.63 36.46 -39.98
CA PHE A 1053 21.19 36.54 -40.24
C PHE A 1053 20.33 35.77 -39.23
N LYS A 1054 20.94 35.16 -38.20
CA LYS A 1054 20.26 34.31 -37.19
C LYS A 1054 19.39 33.22 -37.81
N VAL A 1055 19.84 32.65 -38.93
CA VAL A 1055 19.14 31.56 -39.62
C VAL A 1055 19.19 30.32 -38.74
N ASN A 1056 18.03 29.74 -38.42
CA ASN A 1056 17.95 28.47 -37.70
C ASN A 1056 18.38 27.32 -38.62
N MET A 1057 19.69 27.08 -38.67
CA MET A 1057 20.28 25.97 -39.41
C MET A 1057 19.99 24.59 -38.79
N GLY A 1058 19.58 24.55 -37.52
CA GLY A 1058 19.19 23.32 -36.84
C GLY A 1058 18.08 22.58 -37.59
N LYS A 1059 17.11 23.31 -38.12
CA LYS A 1059 15.99 22.76 -38.91
C LYS A 1059 16.39 21.99 -40.19
N TRP A 1060 17.57 22.27 -40.75
CA TRP A 1060 18.05 21.64 -42.00
C TRP A 1060 19.09 20.54 -41.76
N MET A 1061 19.82 20.61 -40.65
CA MET A 1061 20.87 19.64 -40.29
C MET A 1061 20.40 18.58 -39.29
N LEU A 1062 19.49 18.95 -38.37
CA LEU A 1062 18.95 18.07 -37.34
C LEU A 1062 17.59 17.53 -37.79
N ARG A 1063 17.41 16.21 -37.69
CA ARG A 1063 16.23 15.49 -38.18
C ARG A 1063 15.08 15.50 -37.17
N GLU A 1064 14.77 16.68 -36.64
CA GLU A 1064 13.74 16.86 -35.61
C GLU A 1064 12.31 16.87 -36.18
N ASP A 1065 12.12 17.39 -37.40
CA ASP A 1065 10.81 17.56 -38.04
C ASP A 1065 10.40 16.30 -38.82
N VAL A 1066 9.94 15.28 -38.11
CA VAL A 1066 9.27 14.12 -38.71
C VAL A 1066 7.89 14.57 -39.21
N LYS A 1067 7.63 14.42 -40.51
CA LYS A 1067 6.39 14.91 -41.13
C LYS A 1067 5.32 13.81 -41.14
N GLY A 1068 4.09 14.18 -40.78
CA GLY A 1068 2.92 13.30 -40.88
C GLY A 1068 2.91 12.12 -39.92
N TRP A 1069 3.64 12.22 -38.81
CA TRP A 1069 3.65 11.22 -37.74
C TRP A 1069 3.46 11.93 -36.40
N ASP A 1070 2.53 11.44 -35.60
CA ASP A 1070 2.26 11.94 -34.26
C ASP A 1070 2.55 10.86 -33.23
N LEU A 1071 3.01 11.26 -32.04
CA LEU A 1071 3.24 10.35 -30.93
C LEU A 1071 1.90 9.69 -30.52
N PRO A 1072 1.79 8.35 -30.57
CA PRO A 1072 0.56 7.67 -30.18
C PRO A 1072 0.17 8.00 -28.72
N ASP A 1073 -1.12 7.98 -28.45
CA ASP A 1073 -1.65 8.14 -27.10
C ASP A 1073 -2.15 6.79 -26.59
N TYR A 1074 -1.63 6.38 -25.43
CA TYR A 1074 -1.98 5.12 -24.77
C TYR A 1074 -2.70 5.47 -23.48
N VAL A 1075 -3.98 5.09 -23.37
CA VAL A 1075 -4.79 5.30 -22.16
C VAL A 1075 -4.21 4.47 -21.02
N GLU A 1076 -3.66 3.31 -21.36
CA GLU A 1076 -3.04 2.33 -20.47
C GLU A 1076 -1.81 2.88 -19.74
N LEU A 1077 -1.17 3.93 -20.28
CA LEU A 1077 0.03 4.54 -19.69
C LEU A 1077 -0.27 5.84 -18.92
N LYS A 1078 -1.52 6.31 -18.86
CA LYS A 1078 -1.90 7.59 -18.24
C LYS A 1078 -1.99 7.49 -16.73
#